data_AF-A0A9X3SPK9-F1
#
_entry.id   AF-A0A9X3SPK9-F1
#
_cell.length_a   1.000
_cell.length_b   1.000
_cell.length_c   1.000
_cell.angle_alpha   90.00
_cell.angle_beta   90.00
_cell.angle_gamma   90.00
#
_symmetry.space_group_name_H-M   'P 1'
#
loop_
_entity.id
_entity.type
_entity.pdbx_description
1 polymer ?
#
loop_
_entity_poly.entity_id
_entity_poly.type
_entity_poly.pdbx_seq_one_letter_code
_entity_poly.pdbx_strand_id
1 'polypeptide(L)'
;MPDTADAPGAADTPESPDSDAAAPRALAFRTERRPFGGGEWHAYRTLTLRFEPGEPVALAQLSWRDIGGADAVVSFAPDMSAFLGVRTAAGGTPEEWRGHAVQPAVDPEPQRFAVTTGGSDGDELALLVADGGATLTRLSWTDRAGGGGAVALRTGGLPAGGEVTGSVREVAASAEFTEAGEVAESVLHVRSDKWLAPEPGPCWLHFTMVEPVVVRYYTLTSANDFAERDPREWVLSGSVDGETWTELDTRTDEVFPDRHHLRGFDITGPARETPYRHFRLRVLRNGGADCTQLERVRFFSSGPLHESFAGHRHAPGRAPEPYAGVAARPSTEPIVPASGPFRGYVEQGRRPPAVLSDPSRLTTPEDWRAFLSSYSADMLRVSGDDLIDVTDDQRAASWLGFEGATEDELAALEERLGTALPPSYRAFLAASNGWTNISGFTYELLGAADVHWLHEHPDQPLEPDYVLDEDGLKGPALFISGESDAQYWVLDAGDVSPDGEWAAYIWASWFPGLSDRFRSFADLVVEERRGWESLEGSSGNPVHPEGADDLLREGNRAALRGDVQGALDAYEKAEDKGSGAASYLRVLLEAFTEPRFSHHDLRHVLHREHVAAAVGAERLRAEAVPLYLDRSQSDLNAATPADARRHWAAQLAEMLPGVPVPQGDALDDPAAADWLAGRELPEPPEFEAALAAARALAAEGDTDAAWAAIEAALPAWYPVEENRIVPVVLLVDPALREVVTPRRARSVVYTPRGAERPA
;
A
#
# COMPACT_ATOMS: atom_id res chain seq x y z
N MET A 1 58.86 34.25 -68.67
CA MET A 1 58.37 34.25 -70.06
C MET A 1 58.59 32.85 -70.61
N PRO A 2 57.54 32.11 -71.03
CA PRO A 2 56.11 32.22 -70.69
C PRO A 2 55.78 31.13 -69.61
N ASP A 3 54.58 30.68 -69.24
CA ASP A 3 53.20 31.21 -69.35
C ASP A 3 52.29 30.71 -68.17
N THR A 4 50.98 30.90 -68.31
CA THR A 4 49.81 30.28 -67.65
C THR A 4 49.78 28.73 -67.75
N ALA A 5 49.13 27.93 -66.87
CA ALA A 5 47.78 28.05 -66.30
C ALA A 5 47.50 27.06 -65.12
N ASP A 6 46.29 27.17 -64.58
CA ASP A 6 45.54 26.29 -63.65
C ASP A 6 45.82 26.26 -62.13
N ALA A 7 44.73 25.99 -61.41
CA ALA A 7 44.45 26.37 -60.02
C ALA A 7 44.79 25.25 -58.99
N PRO A 8 44.71 25.52 -57.66
CA PRO A 8 45.54 24.82 -56.69
C PRO A 8 45.03 23.44 -56.28
N GLY A 9 45.89 22.42 -56.40
CA GLY A 9 45.80 21.21 -55.60
C GLY A 9 46.46 21.46 -54.23
N ALA A 10 45.65 21.64 -53.19
CA ALA A 10 46.16 21.73 -51.81
C ALA A 10 46.67 20.35 -51.35
N ALA A 11 47.89 20.32 -50.82
CA ALA A 11 48.46 19.12 -50.20
C ALA A 11 48.00 18.99 -48.73
N ASP A 12 47.95 17.75 -48.26
CA ASP A 12 47.54 17.28 -46.92
C ASP A 12 47.50 18.33 -45.80
N THR A 13 46.28 18.58 -45.31
CA THR A 13 46.05 19.01 -43.93
C THR A 13 45.57 17.76 -43.17
N PRO A 14 46.18 17.37 -42.05
CA PRO A 14 45.75 16.16 -41.33
C PRO A 14 44.31 16.35 -40.82
N GLU A 15 43.48 15.32 -40.99
CA GLU A 15 42.13 15.29 -40.44
C GLU A 15 42.18 15.47 -38.92
N SER A 16 41.49 16.51 -38.42
CA SER A 16 41.15 16.60 -37.00
C SER A 16 40.25 15.41 -36.66
N PRO A 17 40.51 14.67 -35.58
CA PRO A 17 39.60 13.63 -35.15
C PRO A 17 38.30 14.29 -34.67
N ASP A 18 37.16 13.89 -35.25
CA ASP A 18 35.85 14.17 -34.67
C ASP A 18 35.82 13.60 -33.25
N SER A 19 35.79 14.48 -32.26
CA SER A 19 35.57 14.10 -30.88
C SER A 19 34.10 13.79 -30.69
N ASP A 20 33.71 12.56 -31.00
CA ASP A 20 32.45 11.96 -30.56
C ASP A 20 32.46 11.95 -29.02
N ALA A 21 31.89 13.00 -28.43
CA ALA A 21 31.98 13.29 -27.01
C ALA A 21 31.07 12.31 -26.27
N ALA A 22 31.65 11.18 -25.87
CA ALA A 22 30.95 10.12 -25.13
C ALA A 22 30.12 10.72 -23.98
N ALA A 23 28.84 10.33 -23.93
CA ALA A 23 27.89 10.86 -22.96
C ALA A 23 28.44 10.75 -21.51
N PRO A 24 28.16 11.73 -20.63
CA PRO A 24 28.66 11.73 -19.27
C PRO A 24 28.16 10.50 -18.50
N ARG A 25 29.12 9.70 -18.00
CA ARG A 25 28.88 8.46 -17.26
C ARG A 25 28.70 8.73 -15.77
N ALA A 26 28.04 7.83 -15.07
CA ALA A 26 27.99 7.87 -13.61
C ALA A 26 29.40 7.73 -12.99
N LEU A 27 29.66 8.49 -11.93
CA LEU A 27 30.86 8.35 -11.09
C LEU A 27 30.62 7.23 -10.06
N ALA A 28 31.58 6.33 -9.89
CA ALA A 28 31.53 5.30 -8.86
C ALA A 28 32.73 5.40 -7.92
N PHE A 29 32.50 5.21 -6.62
CA PHE A 29 33.54 5.24 -5.60
C PHE A 29 33.45 3.98 -4.73
N ARG A 30 34.56 3.26 -4.59
CA ARG A 30 34.70 2.29 -3.49
C ARG A 30 34.87 3.09 -2.20
N THR A 31 34.05 2.82 -1.19
CA THR A 31 34.04 3.62 0.04
C THR A 31 34.47 2.82 1.27
N GLU A 32 34.92 3.53 2.29
CA GLU A 32 35.28 3.00 3.60
C GLU A 32 34.76 3.96 4.69
N ARG A 33 34.32 3.42 5.84
CA ARG A 33 33.83 4.19 7.00
C ARG A 33 34.61 3.88 8.28
N ARG A 34 34.58 4.80 9.26
CA ARG A 34 35.05 4.57 10.64
C ARG A 34 34.40 5.53 11.66
N PRO A 35 34.37 5.20 12.96
CA PRO A 35 33.92 6.11 14.02
C PRO A 35 34.79 7.38 14.15
N PHE A 36 34.19 8.46 14.65
CA PHE A 36 34.94 9.67 15.01
C PHE A 36 35.92 9.42 16.16
N GLY A 37 37.11 10.02 16.05
CA GLY A 37 38.13 10.01 17.11
C GLY A 37 39.12 8.84 17.05
N GLY A 38 38.88 7.82 16.22
CA GLY A 38 39.84 6.75 15.96
C GLY A 38 39.18 5.41 15.62
N GLY A 39 39.94 4.54 14.96
CA GLY A 39 39.48 3.23 14.49
C GLY A 39 40.18 2.81 13.20
N GLU A 40 40.03 1.54 12.84
CA GLU A 40 40.39 1.05 11.51
C GLU A 40 39.35 1.50 10.48
N TRP A 41 39.75 1.53 9.20
CA TRP A 41 38.82 1.79 8.10
C TRP A 41 38.18 0.48 7.66
N HIS A 42 36.85 0.44 7.65
CA HIS A 42 36.09 -0.72 7.21
C HIS A 42 35.50 -0.45 5.82
N ALA A 43 35.67 -1.41 4.90
CA ALA A 43 35.06 -1.33 3.58
C ALA A 43 33.54 -1.20 3.69
N TYR A 44 32.96 -0.36 2.84
CA TYR A 44 31.53 -0.07 2.83
C TYR A 44 31.00 -0.09 1.38
N ARG A 45 29.72 0.25 1.22
CA ARG A 45 28.98 0.23 -0.04
C ARG A 45 29.66 1.09 -1.12
N THR A 46 29.48 0.71 -2.38
CA THR A 46 29.94 1.55 -3.51
C THR A 46 28.99 2.73 -3.65
N LEU A 47 29.51 3.96 -3.56
CA LEU A 47 28.74 5.17 -3.85
C LEU A 47 28.72 5.40 -5.36
N THR A 48 27.54 5.42 -5.97
CA THR A 48 27.37 5.78 -7.38
C THR A 48 26.61 7.10 -7.50
N LEU A 49 27.11 8.02 -8.32
CA LEU A 49 26.63 9.40 -8.42
C LEU A 49 26.51 9.84 -9.88
N ARG A 50 25.41 10.52 -10.20
CA ARG A 50 25.29 11.36 -11.39
C ARG A 50 24.42 12.56 -11.06
N PHE A 51 24.92 13.77 -11.29
CA PHE A 51 24.24 14.99 -10.89
C PHE A 51 24.51 16.11 -11.89
N GLU A 52 23.49 16.48 -12.65
CA GLU A 52 23.54 17.46 -13.74
C GLU A 52 22.35 18.42 -13.54
N PRO A 53 22.51 19.56 -12.82
CA PRO A 53 21.43 20.51 -12.54
C PRO A 53 21.23 21.49 -13.71
N GLY A 54 20.93 20.96 -14.89
CA GLY A 54 20.92 21.65 -16.19
C GLY A 54 22.10 21.22 -17.05
N GLU A 55 23.33 21.49 -16.59
CA GLU A 55 24.58 21.06 -17.22
C GLU A 55 25.50 20.37 -16.19
N PRO A 56 26.50 19.56 -16.62
CA PRO A 56 27.48 18.98 -15.71
C PRO A 56 28.30 20.04 -14.94
N VAL A 57 28.15 20.07 -13.61
CA VAL A 57 28.87 21.02 -12.74
C VAL A 57 30.13 20.41 -12.11
N ALA A 58 31.16 21.23 -11.92
CA ALA A 58 32.39 20.82 -11.25
C ALA A 58 32.19 20.75 -9.72
N LEU A 59 31.50 19.72 -9.24
CA LEU A 59 31.12 19.51 -7.83
C LEU A 59 32.31 19.61 -6.87
N ALA A 60 32.27 20.59 -5.96
CA ALA A 60 33.17 20.70 -4.82
C ALA A 60 32.65 19.87 -3.63
N GLN A 61 31.35 19.97 -3.34
CA GLN A 61 30.68 19.26 -2.26
C GLN A 61 29.27 18.83 -2.68
N LEU A 62 28.84 17.69 -2.19
CA LEU A 62 27.47 17.18 -2.29
C LEU A 62 27.02 16.69 -0.92
N SER A 63 25.79 16.96 -0.55
CA SER A 63 25.17 16.41 0.67
C SER A 63 23.72 16.04 0.42
N TRP A 64 23.26 14.99 1.09
CA TRP A 64 21.89 14.50 0.96
C TRP A 64 21.36 13.94 2.28
N ARG A 65 20.04 13.82 2.34
CA ARG A 65 19.31 13.13 3.41
C ARG A 65 18.24 12.23 2.79
N ASP A 66 18.05 11.05 3.39
CA ASP A 66 16.99 10.11 3.03
C ASP A 66 15.74 10.24 3.92
N ILE A 67 14.69 9.49 3.57
CA ILE A 67 13.41 9.46 4.29
C ILE A 67 13.51 8.79 5.67
N GLY A 68 14.53 7.96 5.91
CA GLY A 68 14.84 7.42 7.23
C GLY A 68 15.62 8.40 8.12
N GLY A 69 15.89 9.62 7.62
CA GLY A 69 16.65 10.64 8.34
C GLY A 69 18.17 10.46 8.32
N ALA A 70 18.69 9.43 7.65
CA ALA A 70 20.13 9.28 7.45
C ALA A 70 20.65 10.39 6.53
N ASP A 71 21.83 10.92 6.81
CA ASP A 71 22.46 11.97 6.02
C ASP A 71 23.91 11.70 5.68
N ALA A 72 24.39 12.36 4.64
CA ALA A 72 25.79 12.35 4.25
C ALA A 72 26.21 13.69 3.66
N VAL A 73 27.49 14.03 3.87
CA VAL A 73 28.16 15.19 3.28
C VAL A 73 29.51 14.71 2.75
N VAL A 74 29.78 14.87 1.45
CA VAL A 74 31.05 14.50 0.81
C VAL A 74 31.66 15.67 0.06
N SER A 75 32.96 15.88 0.25
CA SER A 75 33.76 16.90 -0.44
C SER A 75 34.79 16.24 -1.34
N PHE A 76 34.78 16.58 -2.62
CA PHE A 76 35.53 15.88 -3.66
C PHE A 76 36.91 16.49 -3.91
N ALA A 77 37.90 15.64 -4.15
CA ALA A 77 39.19 16.03 -4.71
C ALA A 77 39.01 16.76 -6.06
N PRO A 78 39.85 17.75 -6.42
CA PRO A 78 39.67 18.56 -7.64
C PRO A 78 39.56 17.78 -8.96
N ASP A 79 40.15 16.59 -9.02
CA ASP A 79 40.13 15.65 -10.14
C ASP A 79 39.02 14.59 -10.05
N MET A 80 38.13 14.70 -9.06
CA MET A 80 37.10 13.72 -8.70
C MET A 80 37.64 12.31 -8.38
N SER A 81 38.95 12.13 -8.16
CA SER A 81 39.56 10.81 -7.90
C SER A 81 39.24 10.23 -6.52
N ALA A 82 38.79 11.07 -5.58
CA ALA A 82 38.46 10.69 -4.22
C ALA A 82 37.50 11.70 -3.58
N PHE A 83 36.90 11.32 -2.45
CA PHE A 83 36.20 12.22 -1.54
C PHE A 83 36.54 11.95 -0.07
N LEU A 84 36.37 12.97 0.76
CA LEU A 84 36.28 12.86 2.22
C LEU A 84 34.94 13.44 2.67
N GLY A 85 34.35 12.85 3.70
CA GLY A 85 33.00 13.18 4.13
C GLY A 85 32.63 12.63 5.49
N VAL A 86 31.36 12.82 5.82
CA VAL A 86 30.70 12.33 7.02
C VAL A 86 29.40 11.64 6.61
N ARG A 87 29.04 10.56 7.27
CA ARG A 87 27.74 9.89 7.15
C ARG A 87 27.12 9.72 8.54
N THR A 88 25.82 9.93 8.65
CA THR A 88 25.02 9.64 9.83
C THR A 88 23.94 8.65 9.43
N ALA A 89 23.89 7.48 10.07
CA ALA A 89 22.76 6.54 9.89
C ALA A 89 21.50 7.07 10.59
N ALA A 90 20.33 6.52 10.24
CA ALA A 90 19.06 6.81 10.91
C ALA A 90 19.18 6.56 12.43
N GLY A 91 19.07 7.61 13.25
CA GLY A 91 19.27 7.53 14.71
C GLY A 91 20.70 7.16 15.17
N GLY A 92 21.68 7.12 14.26
CA GLY A 92 23.05 6.68 14.53
C GLY A 92 24.00 7.82 14.91
N THR A 93 25.17 7.45 15.45
CA THR A 93 26.27 8.41 15.59
C THR A 93 26.90 8.71 14.23
N PRO A 94 27.29 9.96 13.94
CA PRO A 94 28.08 10.28 12.75
C PRO A 94 29.37 9.45 12.65
N GLU A 95 29.84 9.21 11.43
CA GLU A 95 31.06 8.49 11.10
C GLU A 95 31.87 9.23 10.02
N GLU A 96 33.20 9.09 10.06
CA GLU A 96 34.07 9.52 8.98
C GLU A 96 33.91 8.59 7.78
N TRP A 97 33.72 9.17 6.59
CA TRP A 97 33.50 8.43 5.35
C TRP A 97 34.47 8.91 4.27
N ARG A 98 35.04 7.98 3.50
CA ARG A 98 35.91 8.30 2.36
C ARG A 98 35.59 7.42 1.17
N GLY A 99 35.92 7.88 -0.03
CA GLY A 99 35.82 7.07 -1.23
C GLY A 99 36.95 7.34 -2.21
N HIS A 100 37.28 6.30 -2.97
CA HIS A 100 38.25 6.32 -4.07
C HIS A 100 37.55 5.94 -5.36
N ALA A 101 37.75 6.73 -6.41
CA ALA A 101 37.08 6.54 -7.69
C ALA A 101 37.45 5.17 -8.31
N VAL A 102 36.44 4.50 -8.84
CA VAL A 102 36.55 3.23 -9.56
C VAL A 102 35.75 3.31 -10.85
N GLN A 103 36.11 2.50 -11.84
CA GLN A 103 35.30 2.39 -13.05
C GLN A 103 33.95 1.71 -12.71
N PRO A 104 32.81 2.30 -13.05
CA PRO A 104 31.51 1.68 -12.81
C PRO A 104 31.36 0.38 -13.62
N ALA A 105 30.83 -0.66 -12.99
CA ALA A 105 30.59 -1.97 -13.64
C ALA A 105 29.36 -1.95 -14.57
N VAL A 106 28.40 -1.07 -14.26
CA VAL A 106 27.20 -0.77 -15.03
C VAL A 106 27.05 0.76 -14.99
N ASP A 107 26.56 1.37 -16.06
CA ASP A 107 26.29 2.82 -16.14
C ASP A 107 24.78 3.05 -15.93
N PRO A 108 24.30 3.20 -14.68
CA PRO A 108 22.87 3.37 -14.41
C PRO A 108 22.36 4.72 -14.94
N GLU A 109 21.20 4.69 -15.61
CA GLU A 109 20.50 5.92 -15.99
C GLU A 109 20.06 6.70 -14.74
N PRO A 110 20.29 8.03 -14.69
CA PRO A 110 19.77 8.89 -13.65
C PRO A 110 18.27 9.13 -13.83
N GLN A 111 17.59 9.46 -12.73
CA GLN A 111 16.24 10.00 -12.85
C GLN A 111 16.31 11.42 -13.43
N ARG A 112 15.49 11.68 -14.45
CA ARG A 112 15.38 12.98 -15.13
C ARG A 112 14.15 13.75 -14.67
N PHE A 113 14.30 15.07 -14.54
CA PHE A 113 13.21 15.99 -14.25
C PHE A 113 13.28 17.17 -15.21
N ALA A 114 12.17 17.48 -15.87
CA ALA A 114 12.03 18.71 -16.64
C ALA A 114 11.97 19.89 -15.67
N VAL A 115 12.85 20.88 -15.84
CA VAL A 115 12.89 22.08 -15.00
C VAL A 115 11.74 22.99 -15.39
N THR A 116 10.87 23.32 -14.42
CA THR A 116 9.71 24.19 -14.61
C THR A 116 9.95 25.61 -14.10
N THR A 117 10.89 25.78 -13.16
CA THR A 117 11.21 27.08 -12.54
C THR A 117 12.72 27.21 -12.38
N GLY A 118 13.26 28.38 -12.74
CA GLY A 118 14.68 28.74 -12.57
C GLY A 118 15.61 28.29 -13.69
N GLY A 119 15.09 27.62 -14.72
CA GLY A 119 15.82 27.10 -15.87
C GLY A 119 15.50 27.77 -17.21
N SER A 120 16.32 27.44 -18.21
CA SER A 120 16.00 27.72 -19.62
C SER A 120 14.94 26.74 -20.13
N ASP A 121 14.30 27.08 -21.25
CA ASP A 121 13.38 26.16 -21.93
C ASP A 121 14.14 24.91 -22.40
N GLY A 122 13.78 23.75 -21.86
CA GLY A 122 14.49 22.47 -22.06
C GLY A 122 15.59 22.13 -21.05
N ASP A 123 15.81 22.92 -19.99
CA ASP A 123 16.69 22.51 -18.87
C ASP A 123 16.16 21.21 -18.21
N GLU A 124 17.05 20.25 -17.93
CA GLU A 124 16.75 19.06 -17.13
C GLU A 124 17.63 18.97 -15.87
N LEU A 125 17.07 18.47 -14.76
CA LEU A 125 17.86 17.89 -13.68
C LEU A 125 18.03 16.39 -13.96
N ALA A 126 19.28 15.91 -14.09
CA ALA A 126 19.58 14.49 -14.01
C ALA A 126 20.16 14.15 -12.63
N LEU A 127 19.54 13.23 -11.91
CA LEU A 127 19.87 12.86 -10.53
C LEU A 127 19.98 11.35 -10.34
N LEU A 128 21.11 10.93 -9.79
CA LEU A 128 21.37 9.62 -9.22
C LEU A 128 22.27 9.80 -8.00
N VAL A 129 21.80 9.36 -6.83
CA VAL A 129 22.65 9.07 -5.68
C VAL A 129 22.28 7.68 -5.19
N ALA A 130 23.19 6.73 -5.40
CA ALA A 130 23.06 5.37 -4.92
C ALA A 130 24.22 5.10 -3.96
N ASP A 131 24.02 5.48 -2.70
CA ASP A 131 24.84 5.09 -1.53
C ASP A 131 24.29 3.81 -0.85
N GLY A 132 23.10 3.38 -1.28
CA GLY A 132 22.33 2.30 -0.68
C GLY A 132 21.49 2.72 0.52
N GLY A 133 21.24 4.02 0.75
CA GLY A 133 20.30 4.51 1.77
C GLY A 133 18.84 4.15 1.47
N ALA A 134 17.93 4.83 2.17
CA ALA A 134 16.53 4.89 1.76
C ALA A 134 16.34 6.01 0.70
N THR A 135 15.09 6.23 0.26
CA THR A 135 14.77 7.25 -0.76
C THR A 135 15.19 8.65 -0.33
N LEU A 136 15.81 9.41 -1.23
CA LEU A 136 16.26 10.77 -0.96
C LEU A 136 15.08 11.72 -0.74
N THR A 137 15.19 12.60 0.26
CA THR A 137 14.21 13.67 0.54
C THR A 137 14.81 15.06 0.35
N ARG A 138 16.13 15.19 0.46
CA ARG A 138 16.84 16.47 0.30
C ARG A 138 18.23 16.27 -0.27
N LEU A 139 18.67 17.21 -1.11
CA LEU A 139 20.02 17.27 -1.64
C LEU A 139 20.49 18.73 -1.74
N SER A 140 21.76 18.99 -1.45
CA SER A 140 22.41 20.29 -1.66
C SER A 140 23.83 20.11 -2.17
N TRP A 141 24.30 21.08 -2.96
CA TRP A 141 25.60 21.02 -3.63
C TRP A 141 26.29 22.37 -3.65
N THR A 142 27.61 22.34 -3.79
CA THR A 142 28.42 23.49 -4.21
C THR A 142 29.35 23.08 -5.34
N ASP A 143 29.57 23.98 -6.30
CA ASP A 143 30.54 23.82 -7.37
C ASP A 143 31.84 24.59 -7.07
N ARG A 144 32.91 24.28 -7.81
CA ARG A 144 34.23 24.92 -7.65
C ARG A 144 34.32 26.35 -8.20
N ALA A 145 33.32 26.82 -8.94
CA ALA A 145 33.25 28.21 -9.39
C ALA A 145 32.60 29.13 -8.33
N GLY A 146 31.92 28.56 -7.33
CA GLY A 146 31.22 29.28 -6.26
C GLY A 146 29.72 29.42 -6.48
N GLY A 147 29.13 28.59 -7.35
CA GLY A 147 27.69 28.35 -7.41
C GLY A 147 27.28 27.14 -6.57
N GLY A 148 25.99 26.86 -6.53
CA GLY A 148 25.42 25.78 -5.73
C GLY A 148 23.91 25.84 -5.62
N GLY A 149 23.35 25.07 -4.69
CA GLY A 149 21.92 25.06 -4.44
C GLY A 149 21.48 23.99 -3.44
N ALA A 150 20.17 23.95 -3.19
CA ALA A 150 19.53 22.85 -2.49
C ALA A 150 18.12 22.62 -3.02
N VAL A 151 17.72 21.36 -3.10
CA VAL A 151 16.40 20.89 -3.50
C VAL A 151 15.86 19.91 -2.46
N ALA A 152 14.58 20.02 -2.15
CA ALA A 152 13.78 18.95 -1.58
C ALA A 152 13.20 18.10 -2.73
N LEU A 153 13.09 16.80 -2.51
CA LEU A 153 12.56 15.81 -3.45
C LEU A 153 11.24 15.28 -2.90
N ARG A 154 10.21 15.22 -3.73
CA ARG A 154 8.92 14.59 -3.37
C ARG A 154 8.90 13.17 -3.91
N THR A 155 8.76 12.18 -3.04
CA THR A 155 8.65 10.76 -3.41
C THR A 155 7.18 10.37 -3.64
N GLY A 156 6.90 9.65 -4.72
CA GLY A 156 5.55 9.15 -5.03
C GLY A 156 5.22 7.83 -4.35
N GLY A 157 5.17 7.83 -3.01
CA GLY A 157 4.85 6.65 -2.19
C GLY A 157 5.80 5.46 -2.38
N LEU A 158 5.35 4.25 -2.02
CA LEU A 158 5.91 3.02 -2.56
C LEU A 158 5.51 2.88 -4.03
N PRO A 159 6.36 2.30 -4.90
CA PRO A 159 6.05 2.17 -6.32
C PRO A 159 4.84 1.24 -6.51
N ALA A 160 3.71 1.82 -6.92
CA ALA A 160 2.42 1.12 -7.12
C ALA A 160 2.43 0.07 -8.25
N GLY A 161 3.56 -0.10 -8.94
CA GLY A 161 3.81 -1.18 -9.87
C GLY A 161 5.24 -1.68 -9.70
N GLY A 162 5.45 -2.99 -9.91
CA GLY A 162 6.75 -3.62 -9.80
C GLY A 162 7.02 -4.30 -8.45
N GLU A 163 6.08 -4.32 -7.51
CA GLU A 163 6.13 -5.28 -6.39
C GLU A 163 6.08 -6.72 -6.91
N VAL A 164 6.95 -7.57 -6.37
CA VAL A 164 7.06 -9.00 -6.71
C VAL A 164 6.86 -9.91 -5.49
N THR A 165 6.50 -9.36 -4.33
CA THR A 165 6.19 -10.13 -3.10
C THR A 165 5.11 -11.18 -3.33
N GLY A 166 4.06 -10.85 -4.11
CA GLY A 166 3.00 -11.80 -4.49
C GLY A 166 3.47 -12.98 -5.36
N SER A 167 4.71 -12.96 -5.88
CA SER A 167 5.32 -14.10 -6.58
C SER A 167 6.00 -15.10 -5.63
N VAL A 168 6.00 -14.88 -4.31
CA VAL A 168 6.53 -15.86 -3.34
C VAL A 168 5.58 -17.08 -3.27
N ARG A 169 6.08 -18.23 -3.70
CA ARG A 169 5.40 -19.55 -3.61
C ARG A 169 5.49 -20.14 -2.20
N GLU A 170 6.59 -19.90 -1.51
CA GLU A 170 6.95 -20.54 -0.26
C GLU A 170 7.92 -19.64 0.52
N VAL A 171 7.74 -19.55 1.83
CA VAL A 171 8.73 -18.99 2.74
C VAL A 171 9.00 -20.01 3.85
N ALA A 172 10.28 -20.17 4.19
CA ALA A 172 10.73 -21.00 5.30
C ALA A 172 11.64 -20.16 6.22
N ALA A 173 11.69 -20.50 7.50
CA ALA A 173 12.62 -19.87 8.44
C ALA A 173 13.59 -20.89 9.08
N SER A 174 14.66 -20.37 9.67
CA SER A 174 15.57 -21.15 10.53
C SER A 174 14.92 -21.63 11.82
N ALA A 175 13.93 -20.88 12.31
CA ALA A 175 13.16 -21.13 13.52
C ALA A 175 11.86 -20.31 13.46
N GLU A 176 10.83 -20.75 14.17
CA GLU A 176 9.49 -20.15 14.21
C GLU A 176 8.89 -20.35 15.60
N PHE A 177 7.95 -19.50 16.01
CA PHE A 177 7.22 -19.66 17.28
C PHE A 177 5.77 -20.09 17.02
N THR A 178 5.63 -21.36 16.62
CA THR A 178 4.37 -21.95 16.16
C THR A 178 3.24 -21.94 17.20
N GLU A 179 3.55 -21.91 18.50
CA GLU A 179 2.57 -21.91 19.59
C GLU A 179 1.70 -20.63 19.60
N ALA A 180 2.27 -19.48 19.24
CA ALA A 180 1.56 -18.22 19.05
C ALA A 180 1.14 -17.97 17.59
N GLY A 181 1.46 -18.91 16.69
CA GLY A 181 1.25 -18.74 15.25
C GLY A 181 2.24 -17.78 14.57
N GLU A 182 3.34 -17.39 15.25
CA GLU A 182 4.34 -16.43 14.77
C GLU A 182 5.37 -17.11 13.85
N VAL A 183 4.91 -17.45 12.64
CA VAL A 183 5.61 -18.32 11.66
C VAL A 183 6.16 -17.51 10.48
N ALA A 184 6.99 -18.13 9.63
CA ALA A 184 7.62 -17.45 8.51
C ALA A 184 6.61 -16.87 7.51
N GLU A 185 5.44 -17.50 7.34
CA GLU A 185 4.40 -17.03 6.41
C GLU A 185 3.81 -15.66 6.81
N SER A 186 3.84 -15.32 8.11
CA SER A 186 3.38 -14.02 8.62
C SER A 186 4.06 -12.83 7.93
N VAL A 187 5.32 -12.96 7.51
CA VAL A 187 6.02 -11.84 6.85
C VAL A 187 5.50 -11.49 5.45
N LEU A 188 4.52 -12.25 4.94
CA LEU A 188 3.85 -12.05 3.65
C LEU A 188 2.40 -11.58 3.79
N HIS A 189 1.85 -11.50 5.00
CA HIS A 189 0.46 -11.11 5.23
C HIS A 189 0.26 -9.59 5.16
N VAL A 190 -1.00 -9.17 5.01
CA VAL A 190 -1.40 -7.76 4.95
C VAL A 190 -1.82 -7.23 6.35
N ARG A 191 -2.34 -8.13 7.21
CA ARG A 191 -2.67 -7.85 8.61
C ARG A 191 -1.38 -7.74 9.46
N SER A 192 -1.46 -7.11 10.63
CA SER A 192 -0.30 -6.90 11.52
C SER A 192 0.03 -8.12 12.41
N ASP A 193 0.34 -9.26 11.80
CA ASP A 193 0.96 -10.41 12.48
C ASP A 193 2.49 -10.42 12.27
N LYS A 194 3.21 -11.37 12.90
CA LYS A 194 4.68 -11.37 12.89
C LYS A 194 5.29 -12.75 12.86
N TRP A 195 6.48 -12.84 12.27
CA TRP A 195 7.39 -13.96 12.50
C TRP A 195 8.24 -13.72 13.75
N LEU A 196 8.47 -14.78 14.53
CA LEU A 196 9.43 -14.79 15.65
C LEU A 196 10.37 -15.99 15.52
N ALA A 197 11.67 -15.74 15.50
CA ALA A 197 12.70 -16.73 15.82
C ALA A 197 12.96 -16.68 17.34
N PRO A 198 12.54 -17.69 18.12
CA PRO A 198 12.59 -17.65 19.58
C PRO A 198 14.00 -17.88 20.18
N GLU A 199 14.96 -18.34 19.37
CA GLU A 199 16.32 -18.70 19.80
C GLU A 199 17.34 -17.57 19.54
N PRO A 200 18.36 -17.40 20.39
CA PRO A 200 19.33 -16.32 20.27
C PRO A 200 20.36 -16.57 19.17
N GLY A 201 20.71 -15.49 18.45
CA GLY A 201 21.76 -15.48 17.43
C GLY A 201 21.22 -15.39 15.99
N PRO A 202 22.05 -15.73 14.97
CA PRO A 202 21.69 -15.54 13.58
C PRO A 202 20.53 -16.44 13.13
N CYS A 203 19.52 -15.84 12.52
CA CYS A 203 18.35 -16.51 11.95
C CYS A 203 18.18 -16.14 10.47
N TRP A 204 17.32 -16.85 9.75
CA TRP A 204 17.04 -16.54 8.34
C TRP A 204 15.58 -16.81 7.96
N LEU A 205 15.13 -16.05 6.95
CA LEU A 205 13.93 -16.27 6.15
C LEU A 205 14.38 -16.55 4.70
N HIS A 206 13.88 -17.63 4.09
CA HIS A 206 14.16 -18.07 2.73
C HIS A 206 12.87 -18.09 1.94
N PHE A 207 12.78 -17.20 0.95
CA PHE A 207 11.66 -17.05 0.03
C PHE A 207 11.97 -17.78 -1.28
N THR A 208 11.05 -18.62 -1.73
CA THR A 208 11.09 -19.25 -3.06
C THR A 208 9.99 -18.66 -3.91
N MET A 209 10.37 -18.10 -5.06
CA MET A 209 9.48 -17.48 -6.03
C MET A 209 8.89 -18.54 -6.98
N VAL A 210 7.72 -18.24 -7.54
CA VAL A 210 7.10 -19.06 -8.61
C VAL A 210 8.04 -19.12 -9.82
N GLU A 211 8.49 -17.96 -10.30
CA GLU A 211 9.47 -17.78 -11.39
C GLU A 211 10.67 -16.93 -10.94
N PRO A 212 11.82 -16.94 -11.65
CA PRO A 212 12.95 -16.06 -11.34
C PRO A 212 12.60 -14.57 -11.55
N VAL A 213 12.74 -13.75 -10.51
CA VAL A 213 12.41 -12.31 -10.56
C VAL A 213 13.63 -11.43 -10.29
N VAL A 214 13.65 -10.23 -10.87
CA VAL A 214 14.65 -9.19 -10.59
C VAL A 214 14.14 -8.36 -9.40
N VAL A 215 14.97 -8.21 -8.36
CA VAL A 215 14.68 -7.38 -7.19
C VAL A 215 15.73 -6.28 -7.11
N ARG A 216 15.28 -5.02 -7.08
CA ARG A 216 16.13 -3.82 -6.99
C ARG A 216 15.93 -3.05 -5.68
N TYR A 217 14.84 -3.29 -4.98
CA TYR A 217 14.48 -2.64 -3.72
C TYR A 217 13.68 -3.63 -2.85
N TYR A 218 13.78 -3.51 -1.54
CA TYR A 218 12.99 -4.30 -0.59
C TYR A 218 12.60 -3.46 0.62
N THR A 219 11.54 -3.84 1.33
CA THR A 219 11.14 -3.22 2.60
C THR A 219 11.06 -4.25 3.71
N LEU A 220 11.39 -3.82 4.93
CA LEU A 220 11.19 -4.58 6.16
C LEU A 220 10.30 -3.74 7.10
N THR A 221 9.42 -4.37 7.86
CA THR A 221 8.57 -3.69 8.86
C THR A 221 8.86 -4.24 10.26
N SER A 222 9.14 -3.36 11.24
CA SER A 222 9.30 -3.75 12.65
C SER A 222 8.00 -4.28 13.23
N ALA A 223 8.08 -5.20 14.19
CA ALA A 223 6.88 -5.77 14.80
C ALA A 223 6.39 -4.95 16.02
N ASN A 224 5.27 -5.41 16.59
CA ASN A 224 4.40 -4.66 17.49
C ASN A 224 4.94 -4.35 18.91
N ASP A 225 5.87 -5.13 19.47
CA ASP A 225 6.16 -5.11 20.92
C ASP A 225 7.55 -4.58 21.34
N PHE A 226 8.65 -5.29 21.06
CA PHE A 226 9.99 -4.98 21.59
C PHE A 226 11.02 -4.63 20.51
N ALA A 227 11.53 -3.40 20.53
CA ALA A 227 12.54 -2.89 19.60
C ALA A 227 13.88 -3.65 19.67
N GLU A 228 14.19 -4.27 20.80
CA GLU A 228 15.40 -5.07 21.01
C GLU A 228 15.41 -6.38 20.20
N ARG A 229 14.24 -6.81 19.69
CA ARG A 229 14.08 -8.00 18.85
C ARG A 229 14.16 -7.72 17.36
N ASP A 230 14.10 -6.46 16.94
CA ASP A 230 14.11 -6.11 15.52
C ASP A 230 15.51 -6.33 14.90
N PRO A 231 15.61 -6.66 13.60
CA PRO A 231 16.89 -6.82 12.91
C PRO A 231 17.70 -5.51 12.92
N ARG A 232 18.97 -5.59 13.32
CA ARG A 232 19.93 -4.47 13.19
C ARG A 232 21.01 -4.72 12.14
N GLU A 233 21.25 -5.99 11.84
CA GLU A 233 22.31 -6.42 10.93
C GLU A 233 21.83 -7.64 10.14
N TRP A 234 21.88 -7.58 8.82
CA TRP A 234 21.43 -8.69 7.98
C TRP A 234 22.09 -8.68 6.59
N VAL A 235 22.00 -9.83 5.93
CA VAL A 235 22.41 -10.02 4.54
C VAL A 235 21.22 -10.51 3.74
N LEU A 236 20.87 -9.81 2.66
CA LEU A 236 19.97 -10.28 1.62
C LEU A 236 20.79 -10.94 0.50
N SER A 237 20.44 -12.16 0.13
CA SER A 237 21.09 -12.91 -0.95
C SER A 237 20.08 -13.45 -1.95
N GLY A 238 20.47 -13.52 -3.23
CA GLY A 238 19.72 -14.14 -4.31
C GLY A 238 20.38 -15.46 -4.75
N SER A 239 19.59 -16.42 -5.21
CA SER A 239 20.06 -17.69 -5.75
C SER A 239 19.15 -18.18 -6.88
N VAL A 240 19.77 -18.80 -7.90
CA VAL A 240 19.07 -19.37 -9.05
C VAL A 240 18.65 -20.82 -8.78
N ASP A 241 19.43 -21.54 -7.98
CA ASP A 241 19.35 -22.98 -7.71
C ASP A 241 18.92 -23.32 -6.26
N GLY A 242 18.99 -22.35 -5.34
CA GLY A 242 18.78 -22.53 -3.89
C GLY A 242 20.05 -22.98 -3.13
N GLU A 243 21.11 -23.36 -3.84
CA GLU A 243 22.36 -23.88 -3.29
C GLU A 243 23.47 -22.82 -3.32
N THR A 244 23.62 -22.13 -4.45
CA THR A 244 24.64 -21.11 -4.72
C THR A 244 24.06 -19.72 -4.48
N TRP A 245 24.55 -19.05 -3.44
CA TRP A 245 24.00 -17.75 -3.00
C TRP A 245 24.91 -16.59 -3.39
N THR A 246 24.34 -15.60 -4.08
CA THR A 246 24.97 -14.32 -4.41
C THR A 246 24.49 -13.26 -3.43
N GLU A 247 25.41 -12.54 -2.78
CA GLU A 247 25.06 -11.41 -1.92
C GLU A 247 24.47 -10.26 -2.77
N LEU A 248 23.32 -9.74 -2.37
CA LEU A 248 22.66 -8.61 -3.00
C LEU A 248 22.79 -7.35 -2.15
N ASP A 249 22.59 -7.48 -0.84
CA ASP A 249 22.62 -6.35 0.07
C ASP A 249 23.08 -6.74 1.49
N THR A 250 23.87 -5.89 2.15
CA THR A 250 24.37 -6.12 3.52
C THR A 250 24.20 -4.88 4.39
N ARG A 251 23.44 -5.02 5.47
CA ARG A 251 22.98 -3.95 6.35
C ARG A 251 23.57 -4.12 7.74
N THR A 252 23.93 -3.01 8.38
CA THR A 252 24.63 -2.98 9.67
C THR A 252 24.19 -1.75 10.47
N ASP A 253 23.91 -1.94 11.75
CA ASP A 253 23.52 -0.88 12.70
C ASP A 253 22.25 -0.11 12.30
N GLU A 254 21.36 -0.78 11.56
CA GLU A 254 20.04 -0.24 11.23
C GLU A 254 19.15 -0.18 12.47
N VAL A 255 18.21 0.78 12.50
CA VAL A 255 17.25 1.00 13.58
C VAL A 255 15.85 1.15 13.00
N PHE A 256 14.84 0.65 13.71
CA PHE A 256 13.44 0.95 13.47
C PHE A 256 12.99 1.83 14.64
N PRO A 257 12.73 3.14 14.44
CA PRO A 257 12.39 4.04 15.54
C PRO A 257 11.10 3.60 16.24
N ASP A 258 10.07 3.27 15.45
CA ASP A 258 8.73 2.95 15.97
C ASP A 258 8.38 1.47 15.80
N ARG A 259 7.20 1.08 16.30
CA ARG A 259 6.57 -0.22 16.03
C ARG A 259 5.80 -0.14 14.71
N HIS A 260 5.60 -1.26 14.02
CA HIS A 260 4.96 -1.30 12.69
C HIS A 260 5.67 -0.42 11.63
N HIS A 261 6.93 -0.04 11.90
CA HIS A 261 7.64 0.98 11.14
C HIS A 261 8.27 0.35 9.89
N LEU A 262 7.80 0.77 8.71
CA LEU A 262 8.28 0.28 7.43
C LEU A 262 9.55 1.02 7.01
N ARG A 263 10.65 0.29 6.78
CA ARG A 263 11.89 0.83 6.18
C ARG A 263 12.16 0.24 4.81
N GLY A 264 12.55 1.13 3.89
CA GLY A 264 12.93 0.82 2.51
C GLY A 264 14.44 0.77 2.31
N PHE A 265 14.88 -0.12 1.42
CA PHE A 265 16.29 -0.41 1.19
C PHE A 265 16.58 -0.68 -0.29
N ASP A 266 17.39 0.19 -0.90
CA ASP A 266 17.88 -0.01 -2.28
C ASP A 266 18.98 -1.06 -2.36
N ILE A 267 18.90 -1.91 -3.39
CA ILE A 267 19.94 -2.88 -3.75
C ILE A 267 20.89 -2.23 -4.77
N THR A 268 22.21 -2.33 -4.50
CA THR A 268 23.25 -1.66 -5.27
C THR A 268 24.21 -2.66 -5.94
N GLY A 269 24.92 -2.21 -6.98
CA GLY A 269 25.86 -3.04 -7.72
C GLY A 269 25.21 -3.96 -8.77
N PRO A 270 26.01 -4.73 -9.54
CA PRO A 270 25.56 -5.42 -10.75
C PRO A 270 24.66 -6.64 -10.47
N ALA A 271 24.75 -7.25 -9.29
CA ALA A 271 23.98 -8.45 -8.95
C ALA A 271 22.46 -8.20 -8.96
N ARG A 272 22.02 -6.96 -8.71
CA ARG A 272 20.62 -6.55 -8.67
C ARG A 272 19.87 -6.67 -10.01
N GLU A 273 20.60 -6.76 -11.13
CA GLU A 273 20.01 -6.90 -12.47
C GLU A 273 19.81 -8.38 -12.87
N THR A 274 20.25 -9.32 -12.03
CA THR A 274 20.10 -10.76 -12.27
C THR A 274 18.75 -11.24 -11.70
N PRO A 275 17.95 -12.00 -12.47
CA PRO A 275 16.74 -12.63 -11.93
C PRO A 275 17.10 -13.84 -11.06
N TYR A 276 16.53 -13.90 -9.85
CA TYR A 276 16.73 -15.00 -8.91
C TYR A 276 15.40 -15.66 -8.57
N ARG A 277 15.40 -16.98 -8.37
CA ARG A 277 14.23 -17.73 -7.93
C ARG A 277 14.14 -17.86 -6.41
N HIS A 278 15.26 -17.78 -5.73
CA HIS A 278 15.36 -17.92 -4.29
C HIS A 278 16.00 -16.67 -3.68
N PHE A 279 15.39 -16.14 -2.63
CA PHE A 279 15.92 -15.03 -1.85
C PHE A 279 16.06 -15.44 -0.40
N ARG A 280 17.12 -15.00 0.28
CA ARG A 280 17.32 -15.26 1.71
C ARG A 280 17.71 -14.01 2.44
N LEU A 281 16.89 -13.62 3.41
CA LEU A 281 17.18 -12.60 4.40
C LEU A 281 17.79 -13.30 5.61
N ARG A 282 19.09 -13.12 5.86
CA ARG A 282 19.79 -13.69 7.01
C ARG A 282 20.12 -12.60 8.02
N VAL A 283 19.37 -12.55 9.11
CA VAL A 283 19.63 -11.63 10.23
C VAL A 283 20.84 -12.17 11.01
N LEU A 284 21.84 -11.32 11.20
CA LEU A 284 23.07 -11.64 11.92
C LEU A 284 22.99 -11.20 13.39
N ARG A 285 22.28 -10.08 13.63
CA ARG A 285 22.13 -9.44 14.94
C ARG A 285 20.84 -8.61 14.98
N ASN A 286 20.17 -8.64 16.11
CA ASN A 286 18.99 -7.84 16.43
C ASN A 286 19.36 -6.65 17.35
N GLY A 287 18.38 -6.03 18.00
CA GLY A 287 18.58 -4.95 18.97
C GLY A 287 19.18 -5.36 20.33
N GLY A 288 19.45 -6.65 20.57
CA GLY A 288 20.06 -7.17 21.80
C GLY A 288 19.19 -8.13 22.62
N ALA A 289 18.01 -8.51 22.13
CA ALA A 289 17.17 -9.53 22.76
C ALA A 289 17.62 -10.97 22.44
N ASP A 290 17.15 -11.95 23.22
CA ASP A 290 17.40 -13.37 22.98
C ASP A 290 16.55 -13.97 21.83
N CYS A 291 15.67 -13.20 21.21
CA CYS A 291 14.84 -13.63 20.07
C CYS A 291 14.77 -12.52 19.01
N THR A 292 14.53 -12.90 17.75
CA THR A 292 14.42 -11.96 16.61
C THR A 292 13.01 -12.00 16.04
N GLN A 293 12.43 -10.83 15.74
CA GLN A 293 11.10 -10.74 15.14
C GLN A 293 11.06 -9.88 13.89
N LEU A 294 10.03 -10.06 13.06
CA LEU A 294 9.75 -9.19 11.94
C LEU A 294 8.27 -9.27 11.56
N GLU A 295 7.63 -8.12 11.32
CA GLU A 295 6.24 -8.10 10.84
C GLU A 295 6.18 -8.54 9.38
N ARG A 296 6.96 -7.90 8.49
CA ARG A 296 6.75 -8.00 7.03
C ARG A 296 8.01 -7.83 6.21
N VAL A 297 8.06 -8.53 5.08
CA VAL A 297 9.09 -8.42 4.03
C VAL A 297 8.41 -8.25 2.68
N ARG A 298 8.76 -7.19 1.94
CA ARG A 298 8.28 -6.98 0.56
C ARG A 298 9.44 -6.78 -0.41
N PHE A 299 9.30 -7.29 -1.62
CA PHE A 299 10.30 -7.24 -2.68
C PHE A 299 9.79 -6.48 -3.89
N PHE A 300 10.62 -5.62 -4.47
CA PHE A 300 10.26 -4.78 -5.61
C PHE A 300 11.32 -4.83 -6.71
N SER A 301 10.86 -4.93 -7.95
CA SER A 301 11.68 -4.88 -9.17
C SER A 301 12.16 -3.47 -9.52
N SER A 302 11.62 -2.43 -8.87
CA SER A 302 12.05 -1.03 -8.95
C SER A 302 11.96 -0.38 -7.57
N GLY A 303 12.88 0.55 -7.28
CA GLY A 303 12.75 1.43 -6.11
C GLY A 303 11.68 2.52 -6.32
N PRO A 304 11.30 3.24 -5.26
CA PRO A 304 10.42 4.39 -5.34
C PRO A 304 11.03 5.51 -6.19
N LEU A 305 10.20 6.15 -7.01
CA LEU A 305 10.60 7.26 -7.88
C LEU A 305 10.15 8.60 -7.27
N HIS A 306 10.97 9.63 -7.46
CA HIS A 306 10.60 10.99 -7.09
C HIS A 306 9.64 11.56 -8.16
N GLU A 307 8.62 12.31 -7.76
CA GLU A 307 7.66 12.92 -8.69
C GLU A 307 8.08 14.32 -9.13
N SER A 308 8.71 15.07 -8.22
CA SER A 308 9.10 16.46 -8.41
C SER A 308 10.21 16.86 -7.45
N PHE A 309 10.80 18.02 -7.72
CA PHE A 309 11.73 18.67 -6.81
C PHE A 309 11.42 20.17 -6.71
N ALA A 310 11.74 20.78 -5.57
CA ALA A 310 11.63 22.22 -5.36
C ALA A 310 12.72 22.73 -4.41
N GLY A 311 13.18 23.95 -4.62
CA GLY A 311 14.24 24.56 -3.84
C GLY A 311 14.83 25.78 -4.53
N HIS A 312 16.17 25.87 -4.55
CA HIS A 312 16.89 27.04 -5.04
C HIS A 312 18.27 26.68 -5.61
N ARG A 313 18.74 27.49 -6.56
CA ARG A 313 20.10 27.44 -7.11
C ARG A 313 20.70 28.84 -7.24
N HIS A 314 22.02 28.96 -7.26
CA HIS A 314 22.73 30.21 -7.51
C HIS A 314 23.96 29.97 -8.38
N ALA A 315 24.20 30.89 -9.32
CA ALA A 315 25.46 30.97 -10.06
C ALA A 315 26.54 31.71 -9.22
N PRO A 316 27.84 31.55 -9.54
CA PRO A 316 28.93 32.25 -8.88
C PRO A 316 28.69 33.75 -8.68
N GLY A 317 28.67 34.18 -7.41
CA GLY A 317 28.47 35.59 -7.04
C GLY A 317 27.08 36.17 -7.35
N ARG A 318 26.08 35.32 -7.61
CA ARG A 318 24.67 35.73 -7.78
C ARG A 318 23.84 35.41 -6.53
N ALA A 319 22.69 36.07 -6.41
CA ALA A 319 21.70 35.71 -5.42
C ALA A 319 21.05 34.35 -5.76
N PRO A 320 20.51 33.61 -4.79
CA PRO A 320 19.73 32.41 -5.08
C PRO A 320 18.41 32.72 -5.78
N GLU A 321 18.09 31.86 -6.73
CA GLU A 321 16.88 31.89 -7.55
C GLU A 321 16.08 30.59 -7.31
N PRO A 322 14.73 30.62 -7.34
CA PRO A 322 13.91 29.43 -7.18
C PRO A 322 14.22 28.38 -8.25
N TYR A 323 14.31 27.12 -7.86
CA TYR A 323 14.63 26.00 -8.75
C TYR A 323 13.66 24.84 -8.49
N ALA A 324 12.87 24.47 -9.49
CA ALA A 324 11.86 23.42 -9.37
C ALA A 324 11.65 22.69 -10.69
N GLY A 325 11.14 21.45 -10.61
CA GLY A 325 10.84 20.64 -11.78
C GLY A 325 10.04 19.38 -11.45
N VAL A 326 9.58 18.70 -12.50
CA VAL A 326 8.74 17.50 -12.43
C VAL A 326 9.42 16.35 -13.16
N ALA A 327 9.24 15.12 -12.68
CA ALA A 327 9.85 13.94 -13.29
C ALA A 327 9.48 13.82 -14.78
N ALA A 328 10.48 13.66 -15.62
CA ALA A 328 10.29 13.40 -17.04
C ALA A 328 9.67 12.00 -17.20
N ARG A 329 8.52 11.90 -17.88
CA ARG A 329 7.90 10.61 -18.14
C ARG A 329 8.82 9.79 -19.05
N PRO A 330 9.14 8.52 -18.72
CA PRO A 330 9.92 7.69 -19.62
C PRO A 330 9.16 7.50 -20.93
N SER A 331 9.90 7.48 -22.05
CA SER A 331 9.37 7.16 -23.37
C SER A 331 8.79 5.73 -23.36
N THR A 332 7.48 5.61 -23.51
CA THR A 332 6.73 4.36 -23.32
C THR A 332 6.85 3.39 -24.48
N GLU A 333 7.48 2.23 -24.24
CA GLU A 333 6.90 0.96 -24.72
C GLU A 333 5.87 0.46 -23.69
N PRO A 334 4.78 -0.21 -24.13
CA PRO A 334 3.68 -0.55 -23.24
C PRO A 334 3.99 -1.80 -22.42
N ILE A 335 4.50 -1.59 -21.21
CA ILE A 335 4.52 -2.60 -20.15
C ILE A 335 3.12 -2.66 -19.54
N VAL A 336 2.50 -3.84 -19.54
CA VAL A 336 1.24 -4.10 -18.83
C VAL A 336 1.53 -4.09 -17.32
N PRO A 337 0.94 -3.19 -16.52
CA PRO A 337 1.15 -3.19 -15.08
C PRO A 337 0.37 -4.33 -14.43
N ALA A 338 0.98 -5.05 -13.49
CA ALA A 338 0.26 -5.90 -12.55
C ALA A 338 -0.26 -5.03 -11.40
N SER A 339 -1.55 -5.19 -11.07
CA SER A 339 -2.24 -4.45 -10.00
C SER A 339 -1.78 -4.91 -8.62
N GLY A 340 -1.57 -3.93 -7.73
CA GLY A 340 -1.55 -4.14 -6.28
C GLY A 340 -2.67 -3.32 -5.64
N PRO A 341 -3.13 -3.70 -4.43
CA PRO A 341 -4.28 -3.05 -3.79
C PRO A 341 -3.97 -1.60 -3.39
N PHE A 342 -5.01 -0.78 -3.28
CA PHE A 342 -4.95 0.67 -2.98
C PHE A 342 -4.30 1.59 -4.03
N ARG A 343 -4.70 1.48 -5.32
CA ARG A 343 -4.75 2.65 -6.21
C ARG A 343 -5.77 2.51 -7.35
N GLY A 344 -6.93 3.18 -7.23
CA GLY A 344 -8.09 2.91 -8.08
C GLY A 344 -8.81 4.10 -8.71
N TYR A 345 -8.12 5.08 -9.34
CA TYR A 345 -8.79 6.11 -10.16
C TYR A 345 -8.03 6.51 -11.43
N VAL A 346 -8.61 6.20 -12.60
CA VAL A 346 -8.96 7.12 -13.73
C VAL A 346 -9.15 6.37 -15.07
N GLU A 347 -10.37 6.48 -15.64
CA GLU A 347 -10.83 6.31 -17.05
C GLU A 347 -10.32 5.10 -17.89
N GLN A 348 -11.18 4.28 -18.52
CA GLN A 348 -12.04 4.72 -19.63
C GLN A 348 -13.27 3.81 -19.88
N GLY A 349 -14.46 4.42 -20.03
CA GLY A 349 -15.67 3.71 -20.47
C GLY A 349 -16.92 4.61 -20.54
N ARG A 350 -17.11 5.34 -21.66
CA ARG A 350 -18.28 6.21 -21.97
C ARG A 350 -18.83 7.09 -20.83
N ARG A 351 -18.26 8.29 -20.71
CA ARG A 351 -18.68 9.41 -19.84
C ARG A 351 -20.20 9.69 -19.78
N PRO A 352 -20.82 9.63 -18.59
CA PRO A 352 -21.77 10.65 -18.11
C PRO A 352 -21.03 11.99 -17.85
N PRO A 353 -21.73 13.11 -17.61
CA PRO A 353 -21.07 14.42 -17.43
C PRO A 353 -20.18 14.45 -16.18
N ALA A 354 -19.05 15.16 -16.29
CA ALA A 354 -18.04 15.20 -15.24
C ALA A 354 -18.51 15.99 -14.00
N VAL A 355 -18.47 15.34 -12.84
CA VAL A 355 -18.42 15.99 -11.52
C VAL A 355 -16.99 15.83 -10.97
N LEU A 356 -16.57 16.77 -10.14
CA LEU A 356 -15.18 17.02 -9.76
C LEU A 356 -14.63 15.95 -8.80
N SER A 357 -13.99 14.90 -9.32
CA SER A 357 -13.29 13.87 -8.53
C SER A 357 -11.83 14.21 -8.18
N ASP A 358 -11.40 15.42 -8.54
CA ASP A 358 -10.05 15.97 -8.40
C ASP A 358 -10.09 17.07 -7.32
N PRO A 359 -9.64 16.80 -6.07
CA PRO A 359 -9.77 17.75 -4.95
C PRO A 359 -9.03 19.06 -5.19
N SER A 360 -7.99 19.07 -6.06
CA SER A 360 -7.27 20.29 -6.44
C SER A 360 -8.12 21.31 -7.24
N ARG A 361 -9.37 20.97 -7.56
CA ARG A 361 -10.35 21.84 -8.22
C ARG A 361 -11.37 22.46 -7.27
N LEU A 362 -11.44 22.03 -6.01
CA LEU A 362 -12.38 22.58 -5.02
C LEU A 362 -11.83 23.89 -4.42
N THR A 363 -11.61 24.87 -5.31
CA THR A 363 -10.87 26.12 -5.01
C THR A 363 -11.75 27.36 -4.93
N THR A 364 -12.99 27.29 -5.42
CA THR A 364 -13.97 28.39 -5.37
C THR A 364 -15.29 27.95 -4.75
N PRO A 365 -16.11 28.88 -4.23
CA PRO A 365 -17.44 28.55 -3.72
C PRO A 365 -18.36 27.94 -4.78
N GLU A 366 -18.17 28.30 -6.06
CA GLU A 366 -18.89 27.71 -7.20
C GLU A 366 -18.50 26.24 -7.43
N ASP A 367 -17.21 25.91 -7.37
CA ASP A 367 -16.73 24.52 -7.47
C ASP A 367 -17.30 23.65 -6.34
N TRP A 368 -17.25 24.18 -5.10
CA TRP A 368 -17.82 23.53 -3.92
C TRP A 368 -19.33 23.33 -4.05
N ARG A 369 -20.11 24.35 -4.46
CA ARG A 369 -21.55 24.17 -4.67
C ARG A 369 -21.87 23.12 -5.73
N ALA A 370 -21.09 23.04 -6.80
CA ALA A 370 -21.28 22.02 -7.84
C ALA A 370 -21.01 20.60 -7.31
N PHE A 371 -19.91 20.40 -6.58
CA PHE A 371 -19.57 19.13 -5.95
C PHE A 371 -20.61 18.72 -4.90
N LEU A 372 -20.91 19.62 -3.96
CA LEU A 372 -21.83 19.39 -2.85
C LEU A 372 -23.28 19.17 -3.31
N SER A 373 -23.71 19.82 -4.41
CA SER A 373 -25.03 19.57 -4.99
C SER A 373 -25.15 18.16 -5.56
N SER A 374 -24.11 17.65 -6.22
CA SER A 374 -24.07 16.24 -6.64
C SER A 374 -24.05 15.31 -5.45
N TYR A 375 -23.20 15.59 -4.45
CA TYR A 375 -23.04 14.73 -3.29
C TYR A 375 -24.34 14.62 -2.48
N SER A 376 -24.98 15.76 -2.22
CA SER A 376 -26.31 15.82 -1.59
C SER A 376 -27.37 15.04 -2.36
N ALA A 377 -27.38 15.12 -3.70
CA ALA A 377 -28.32 14.37 -4.52
C ALA A 377 -28.06 12.85 -4.49
N ASP A 378 -26.79 12.43 -4.38
CA ASP A 378 -26.43 11.02 -4.21
C ASP A 378 -26.81 10.49 -2.83
N MET A 379 -26.50 11.20 -1.73
CA MET A 379 -26.87 10.80 -0.36
C MET A 379 -28.38 10.72 -0.17
N LEU A 380 -29.13 11.73 -0.63
CA LEU A 380 -30.60 11.75 -0.53
C LEU A 380 -31.26 10.63 -1.36
N ARG A 381 -30.61 10.16 -2.42
CA ARG A 381 -31.08 9.06 -3.28
C ARG A 381 -30.78 7.67 -2.70
N VAL A 382 -29.63 7.54 -2.02
CA VAL A 382 -29.08 6.26 -1.57
C VAL A 382 -29.41 5.99 -0.10
N SER A 383 -28.98 6.85 0.81
CA SER A 383 -29.18 6.69 2.25
C SER A 383 -30.55 7.18 2.70
N GLY A 384 -31.11 8.19 2.02
CA GLY A 384 -32.54 8.55 2.12
C GLY A 384 -33.07 8.76 3.55
N ASP A 385 -33.76 7.75 4.07
CA ASP A 385 -34.39 7.77 5.41
C ASP A 385 -33.38 7.56 6.56
N ASP A 386 -32.19 7.03 6.29
CA ASP A 386 -31.14 6.78 7.29
C ASP A 386 -30.30 8.04 7.62
N LEU A 387 -30.46 9.13 6.86
CA LEU A 387 -29.75 10.39 7.08
C LEU A 387 -30.26 11.13 8.34
N ILE A 388 -29.36 11.40 9.27
CA ILE A 388 -29.64 12.03 10.56
C ILE A 388 -29.93 13.52 10.40
N ASP A 389 -30.93 14.04 11.12
CA ASP A 389 -31.33 15.45 11.23
C ASP A 389 -31.52 16.26 9.93
N VAL A 390 -31.78 15.58 8.81
CA VAL A 390 -32.12 16.23 7.54
C VAL A 390 -33.57 16.69 7.50
N THR A 391 -33.77 18.00 7.42
CA THR A 391 -35.09 18.66 7.40
C THR A 391 -35.88 18.44 6.10
N ASP A 392 -37.21 18.59 6.17
CA ASP A 392 -38.10 18.57 5.00
C ASP A 392 -37.69 19.59 3.93
N ASP A 393 -37.22 20.78 4.34
CA ASP A 393 -36.78 21.84 3.43
C ASP A 393 -35.47 21.47 2.71
N GLN A 394 -34.48 20.88 3.40
CA GLN A 394 -33.25 20.35 2.78
C GLN A 394 -33.56 19.23 1.77
N ARG A 395 -34.47 18.30 2.13
CA ARG A 395 -34.94 17.22 1.23
C ARG A 395 -35.64 17.81 0.00
N ALA A 396 -36.52 18.79 0.18
CA ALA A 396 -37.23 19.45 -0.92
C ALA A 396 -36.30 20.27 -1.83
N ALA A 397 -35.24 20.87 -1.27
CA ALA A 397 -34.22 21.61 -2.01
C ALA A 397 -33.18 20.69 -2.70
N SER A 398 -33.09 19.41 -2.29
CA SER A 398 -31.99 18.51 -2.64
C SER A 398 -30.61 19.08 -2.28
N TRP A 399 -30.53 19.73 -1.10
CA TRP A 399 -29.33 20.39 -0.60
C TRP A 399 -29.22 20.15 0.91
N LEU A 400 -28.22 19.35 1.32
CA LEU A 400 -27.91 19.05 2.73
C LEU A 400 -27.12 20.16 3.45
N GLY A 401 -26.61 21.15 2.71
CA GLY A 401 -25.90 22.29 3.29
C GLY A 401 -26.82 23.39 3.80
N PHE A 402 -26.20 24.52 4.15
CA PHE A 402 -26.86 25.75 4.59
C PHE A 402 -26.62 26.88 3.58
N GLU A 403 -27.07 28.11 3.90
CA GLU A 403 -26.62 29.31 3.19
C GLU A 403 -25.11 29.50 3.41
N GLY A 404 -24.40 29.99 2.39
CA GLY A 404 -22.94 30.19 2.48
C GLY A 404 -22.57 31.37 3.37
N ALA A 405 -21.46 31.24 4.11
CA ALA A 405 -20.94 32.29 4.98
C ALA A 405 -20.58 33.54 4.17
N THR A 406 -20.94 34.70 4.68
CA THR A 406 -20.59 36.00 4.09
C THR A 406 -19.12 36.33 4.33
N GLU A 407 -18.54 37.20 3.49
CA GLU A 407 -17.16 37.67 3.69
C GLU A 407 -16.95 38.35 5.05
N ASP A 408 -17.97 39.01 5.60
CA ASP A 408 -17.92 39.61 6.95
C ASP A 408 -17.84 38.54 8.05
N GLU A 409 -18.57 37.42 7.92
CA GLU A 409 -18.50 36.27 8.85
C GLU A 409 -17.17 35.52 8.74
N LEU A 410 -16.68 35.31 7.52
CA LEU A 410 -15.39 34.67 7.27
C LEU A 410 -14.22 35.53 7.78
N ALA A 411 -14.27 36.84 7.59
CA ALA A 411 -13.28 37.76 8.14
C ALA A 411 -13.34 37.82 9.68
N ALA A 412 -14.53 37.80 10.28
CA ALA A 412 -14.69 37.73 11.73
C ALA A 412 -14.18 36.41 12.32
N LEU A 413 -14.34 35.29 11.59
CA LEU A 413 -13.74 34.00 11.95
C LEU A 413 -12.21 34.05 11.90
N GLU A 414 -11.61 34.57 10.84
CA GLU A 414 -10.15 34.72 10.75
C GLU A 414 -9.57 35.68 11.79
N GLU A 415 -10.27 36.78 12.11
CA GLU A 415 -9.91 37.67 13.22
C GLU A 415 -9.97 36.95 14.57
N ARG A 416 -11.00 36.10 14.78
CA ARG A 416 -11.17 35.28 15.99
C ARG A 416 -10.09 34.20 16.14
N LEU A 417 -9.72 33.52 15.05
CA LEU A 417 -8.65 32.52 15.05
C LEU A 417 -7.24 33.14 15.07
N GLY A 418 -7.10 34.40 14.64
CA GLY A 418 -5.82 35.09 14.51
C GLY A 418 -4.98 34.66 13.29
N THR A 419 -5.60 33.96 12.33
CA THR A 419 -4.95 33.45 11.11
C THR A 419 -5.96 33.35 9.97
N ALA A 420 -5.47 33.38 8.72
CA ALA A 420 -6.29 33.14 7.55
C ALA A 420 -6.61 31.64 7.41
N LEU A 421 -7.84 31.31 6.99
CA LEU A 421 -8.28 29.94 6.77
C LEU A 421 -7.59 29.32 5.53
N PRO A 422 -7.43 27.99 5.47
CA PRO A 422 -6.94 27.33 4.27
C PRO A 422 -7.93 27.52 3.10
N PRO A 423 -7.45 27.77 1.86
CA PRO A 423 -8.31 28.23 0.77
C PRO A 423 -9.52 27.35 0.48
N SER A 424 -9.35 26.02 0.46
CA SER A 424 -10.44 25.07 0.21
C SER A 424 -11.51 25.11 1.30
N TYR A 425 -11.13 25.24 2.58
CA TYR A 425 -12.08 25.34 3.68
C TYR A 425 -12.80 26.70 3.73
N ARG A 426 -12.10 27.79 3.42
CA ARG A 426 -12.74 29.11 3.27
C ARG A 426 -13.78 29.09 2.13
N ALA A 427 -13.41 28.50 0.99
CA ALA A 427 -14.30 28.38 -0.16
C ALA A 427 -15.50 27.47 0.11
N PHE A 428 -15.31 26.39 0.90
CA PHE A 428 -16.38 25.54 1.40
C PHE A 428 -17.36 26.32 2.28
N LEU A 429 -16.88 27.05 3.30
CA LEU A 429 -17.75 27.83 4.18
C LEU A 429 -18.53 28.91 3.40
N ALA A 430 -17.92 29.56 2.41
CA ALA A 430 -18.60 30.49 1.50
C ALA A 430 -19.63 29.81 0.55
N ALA A 431 -19.50 28.50 0.31
CA ALA A 431 -20.48 27.70 -0.42
C ALA A 431 -21.65 27.30 0.49
N SER A 432 -21.34 26.84 1.72
CA SER A 432 -22.25 26.33 2.75
C SER A 432 -21.67 26.59 4.15
N ASN A 433 -22.36 27.35 5.00
CA ASN A 433 -21.91 27.65 6.36
C ASN A 433 -22.18 26.49 7.34
N GLY A 434 -21.38 25.43 7.23
CA GLY A 434 -21.62 24.13 7.87
C GLY A 434 -22.29 23.12 6.93
N TRP A 435 -22.49 21.88 7.37
CA TRP A 435 -23.08 20.81 6.53
C TRP A 435 -23.69 19.68 7.37
N THR A 436 -24.78 19.06 6.88
CA THR A 436 -25.46 17.92 7.52
C THR A 436 -25.18 16.61 6.77
N ASN A 437 -24.67 15.58 7.45
CA ASN A 437 -24.13 14.32 6.90
C ASN A 437 -23.07 14.56 5.81
N ILE A 438 -21.79 14.73 6.20
CA ILE A 438 -20.67 14.84 5.23
C ILE A 438 -20.03 13.49 4.91
N SER A 439 -20.19 12.49 5.79
CA SER A 439 -19.76 11.10 5.57
C SER A 439 -20.66 10.14 6.34
N GLY A 440 -20.42 8.83 6.23
CA GLY A 440 -21.19 7.81 6.95
C GLY A 440 -21.07 7.86 8.48
N PHE A 441 -20.12 8.64 9.02
CA PHE A 441 -19.83 8.71 10.46
C PHE A 441 -19.77 10.14 11.01
N THR A 442 -19.79 11.17 10.14
CA THR A 442 -19.75 12.59 10.55
C THR A 442 -21.02 13.30 10.08
N TYR A 443 -21.91 13.55 11.04
CA TYR A 443 -23.29 14.01 10.80
C TYR A 443 -23.40 15.54 10.77
N GLU A 444 -22.42 16.25 11.33
CA GLU A 444 -22.36 17.71 11.29
C GLU A 444 -20.92 18.21 10.99
N LEU A 445 -20.80 19.14 10.05
CA LEU A 445 -19.68 20.07 9.99
C LEU A 445 -20.13 21.44 10.52
N LEU A 446 -19.33 21.99 11.42
CA LEU A 446 -19.61 23.23 12.14
C LEU A 446 -19.60 24.46 11.21
N GLY A 447 -20.50 25.39 11.48
CA GLY A 447 -20.50 26.71 10.85
C GLY A 447 -19.37 27.61 11.35
N ALA A 448 -19.14 28.72 10.64
CA ALA A 448 -18.07 29.68 10.94
C ALA A 448 -18.16 30.33 12.34
N ALA A 449 -19.35 30.32 12.96
CA ALA A 449 -19.56 30.78 14.32
C ALA A 449 -19.00 29.80 15.38
N ASP A 450 -19.03 28.49 15.09
CA ASP A 450 -18.93 27.42 16.08
C ASP A 450 -17.60 26.64 16.01
N VAL A 451 -16.91 26.68 14.87
CA VAL A 451 -15.53 26.16 14.73
C VAL A 451 -14.60 26.82 15.76
N HIS A 452 -13.72 26.06 16.38
CA HIS A 452 -12.86 26.54 17.46
C HIS A 452 -11.55 25.73 17.52
N TRP A 453 -10.54 26.20 18.26
CA TRP A 453 -9.32 25.42 18.40
C TRP A 453 -9.57 24.21 19.29
N LEU A 454 -8.99 23.06 18.95
CA LEU A 454 -9.14 21.79 19.69
C LEU A 454 -8.87 21.94 21.20
N HIS A 455 -7.90 22.77 21.59
CA HIS A 455 -7.55 23.02 22.99
C HIS A 455 -8.60 23.83 23.77
N GLU A 456 -9.57 24.44 23.06
CA GLU A 456 -10.72 25.17 23.61
C GLU A 456 -11.96 24.26 23.74
N HIS A 457 -11.95 23.06 23.17
CA HIS A 457 -13.09 22.13 23.21
C HIS A 457 -13.38 21.69 24.66
N PRO A 458 -14.63 21.81 25.16
CA PRO A 458 -14.96 21.64 26.57
C PRO A 458 -14.59 20.26 27.15
N ASP A 459 -14.77 19.20 26.36
CA ASP A 459 -14.51 17.82 26.78
C ASP A 459 -13.10 17.31 26.44
N GLN A 460 -12.25 18.13 25.78
CA GLN A 460 -10.91 17.75 25.29
C GLN A 460 -10.83 16.31 24.74
N PRO A 461 -11.60 15.96 23.69
CA PRO A 461 -11.80 14.58 23.25
C PRO A 461 -10.51 13.87 22.80
N LEU A 462 -9.47 14.63 22.50
CA LEU A 462 -8.15 14.15 22.10
C LEU A 462 -7.16 14.39 23.25
N GLU A 463 -7.03 13.43 24.18
CA GLU A 463 -5.97 13.51 25.21
C GLU A 463 -4.59 13.34 24.55
N PRO A 464 -3.61 14.24 24.79
CA PRO A 464 -2.30 14.20 24.15
C PRO A 464 -1.59 12.85 24.28
N ASP A 465 -1.67 12.23 25.46
CA ASP A 465 -1.00 10.98 25.82
C ASP A 465 -1.56 9.73 25.09
N TYR A 466 -2.68 9.86 24.36
CA TYR A 466 -3.31 8.78 23.58
C TYR A 466 -3.46 9.09 22.07
N VAL A 467 -3.16 10.31 21.64
CA VAL A 467 -3.45 10.79 20.26
C VAL A 467 -2.20 11.31 19.54
N LEU A 468 -1.13 11.67 20.25
CA LEU A 468 0.05 12.32 19.69
C LEU A 468 1.33 11.51 19.92
N ASP A 469 1.62 10.58 19.01
CA ASP A 469 2.98 10.06 18.80
C ASP A 469 3.90 11.16 18.20
N GLU A 470 5.19 10.88 17.97
CA GLU A 470 6.19 11.91 17.58
C GLU A 470 5.90 12.65 16.25
N ASP A 471 5.00 12.13 15.40
CA ASP A 471 4.49 12.74 14.15
C ASP A 471 3.18 13.56 14.33
N GLY A 472 2.77 13.84 15.57
CA GLY A 472 1.54 14.56 15.90
C GLY A 472 1.42 15.99 15.33
N LEU A 473 0.26 16.61 15.57
CA LEU A 473 -0.11 17.95 15.09
C LEU A 473 1.05 18.97 15.22
N LYS A 474 1.43 19.59 14.09
CA LYS A 474 2.57 20.50 13.97
C LYS A 474 2.25 21.90 14.50
N GLY A 475 0.97 22.23 14.63
CA GLY A 475 0.46 23.48 15.20
C GLY A 475 -0.89 23.29 15.88
N PRO A 476 -1.61 24.39 16.17
CA PRO A 476 -2.93 24.30 16.75
C PRO A 476 -3.90 23.70 15.72
N ALA A 477 -4.62 22.65 16.13
CA ALA A 477 -5.69 22.04 15.34
C ALA A 477 -6.99 22.82 15.46
N LEU A 478 -7.56 23.22 14.34
CA LEU A 478 -8.92 23.75 14.25
C LEU A 478 -9.91 22.58 14.20
N PHE A 479 -10.86 22.56 15.12
CA PHE A 479 -11.91 21.55 15.22
C PHE A 479 -13.11 21.97 14.36
N ILE A 480 -13.54 21.09 13.45
CA ILE A 480 -14.52 21.44 12.40
C ILE A 480 -15.73 20.51 12.30
N SER A 481 -15.75 19.39 13.01
CA SER A 481 -16.88 18.45 13.12
C SER A 481 -17.73 18.74 14.35
N GLY A 482 -19.05 18.55 14.23
CA GLY A 482 -20.00 18.55 15.35
C GLY A 482 -20.40 17.14 15.75
N GLU A 483 -21.70 16.83 15.69
CA GLU A 483 -22.21 15.47 15.94
C GLU A 483 -21.64 14.41 14.96
N SER A 484 -21.25 13.26 15.52
CA SER A 484 -20.62 12.14 14.82
C SER A 484 -20.79 10.83 15.58
N ASP A 485 -20.59 9.70 14.91
CA ASP A 485 -20.34 8.42 15.58
C ASP A 485 -18.86 8.37 16.00
N ALA A 486 -18.53 8.91 17.18
CA ALA A 486 -17.21 8.87 17.82
C ALA A 486 -15.99 9.16 16.90
N GLN A 487 -16.17 10.05 15.92
CA GLN A 487 -15.18 10.50 14.94
C GLN A 487 -15.06 12.04 14.96
N TYR A 488 -13.85 12.59 14.85
CA TYR A 488 -13.62 14.04 14.83
C TYR A 488 -12.73 14.46 13.67
N TRP A 489 -13.03 15.61 13.07
CA TRP A 489 -12.26 16.18 11.95
C TRP A 489 -11.52 17.43 12.43
N VAL A 490 -10.23 17.49 12.12
CA VAL A 490 -9.36 18.61 12.49
C VAL A 490 -8.47 19.08 11.34
N LEU A 491 -8.17 20.38 11.31
CA LEU A 491 -7.24 21.01 10.37
C LEU A 491 -6.02 21.56 11.12
N ASP A 492 -4.80 21.15 10.74
CA ASP A 492 -3.56 21.54 11.41
C ASP A 492 -2.96 22.84 10.84
N ALA A 493 -3.09 23.94 11.58
CA ALA A 493 -2.56 25.25 11.19
C ALA A 493 -1.02 25.33 11.20
N GLY A 494 -0.31 24.31 11.69
CA GLY A 494 1.15 24.20 11.60
C GLY A 494 1.64 23.41 10.38
N ASP A 495 0.80 22.56 9.78
CA ASP A 495 1.15 21.76 8.60
C ASP A 495 0.58 22.38 7.32
N VAL A 496 1.14 23.53 6.96
CA VAL A 496 0.69 24.35 5.83
C VAL A 496 1.47 24.01 4.56
N SER A 497 0.74 23.63 3.52
CA SER A 497 1.24 23.39 2.17
C SER A 497 1.67 24.69 1.44
N PRO A 498 2.46 24.61 0.35
CA PRO A 498 2.92 25.81 -0.38
C PRO A 498 1.81 26.68 -0.97
N ASP A 499 0.62 26.11 -1.20
CA ASP A 499 -0.58 26.80 -1.69
C ASP A 499 -1.51 27.29 -0.57
N GLY A 500 -1.13 27.10 0.70
CA GLY A 500 -1.86 27.62 1.87
C GLY A 500 -2.89 26.67 2.46
N GLU A 501 -3.13 25.50 1.85
CA GLU A 501 -3.94 24.45 2.45
C GLU A 501 -3.27 23.90 3.72
N TRP A 502 -4.08 23.66 4.75
CA TRP A 502 -3.67 23.01 5.99
C TRP A 502 -3.91 21.51 5.87
N ALA A 503 -3.01 20.70 6.44
CA ALA A 503 -3.25 19.27 6.54
C ALA A 503 -4.55 19.00 7.32
N ALA A 504 -5.29 17.99 6.89
CA ALA A 504 -6.51 17.57 7.55
C ALA A 504 -6.35 16.15 8.08
N TYR A 505 -7.01 15.86 9.20
CA TYR A 505 -6.96 14.57 9.88
C TYR A 505 -8.33 14.19 10.42
N ILE A 506 -8.58 12.89 10.45
CA ILE A 506 -9.66 12.27 11.20
C ILE A 506 -9.06 11.68 12.49
N TRP A 507 -9.78 11.77 13.60
CA TRP A 507 -9.61 10.85 14.74
C TRP A 507 -10.86 10.01 14.86
N ALA A 508 -10.77 8.74 15.22
CA ALA A 508 -11.94 7.96 15.61
C ALA A 508 -11.62 6.97 16.73
N SER A 509 -12.59 6.70 17.60
CA SER A 509 -12.37 5.87 18.80
C SER A 509 -12.02 4.40 18.55
N TRP A 510 -12.19 3.90 17.31
CA TRP A 510 -11.97 2.50 16.92
C TRP A 510 -10.67 2.21 16.17
N PHE A 511 -9.82 3.21 15.91
CA PHE A 511 -8.45 3.01 15.44
C PHE A 511 -7.47 3.89 16.23
N PRO A 512 -6.20 3.47 16.43
CA PRO A 512 -5.27 4.20 17.28
C PRO A 512 -4.78 5.51 16.62
N GLY A 513 -4.90 6.63 17.34
CA GLY A 513 -4.32 7.92 16.95
C GLY A 513 -5.12 8.70 15.89
N LEU A 514 -4.42 9.59 15.19
CA LEU A 514 -4.95 10.29 14.01
C LEU A 514 -4.87 9.39 12.77
N SER A 515 -5.73 9.66 11.80
CA SER A 515 -5.72 9.03 10.48
C SER A 515 -4.43 9.35 9.71
N ASP A 516 -4.26 8.67 8.58
CA ASP A 516 -3.38 9.16 7.52
C ASP A 516 -3.63 10.65 7.23
N ARG A 517 -2.54 11.39 7.00
CA ARG A 517 -2.53 12.83 6.77
C ARG A 517 -3.12 13.18 5.40
N PHE A 518 -4.29 13.81 5.38
CA PHE A 518 -4.80 14.45 4.17
C PHE A 518 -4.07 15.78 3.91
N ARG A 519 -3.84 16.13 2.64
CA ARG A 519 -3.11 17.35 2.28
C ARG A 519 -3.92 18.62 2.50
N SER A 520 -5.23 18.56 2.36
CA SER A 520 -6.17 19.67 2.48
C SER A 520 -7.53 19.19 2.98
N PHE A 521 -8.39 20.12 3.37
CA PHE A 521 -9.81 19.84 3.64
C PHE A 521 -10.53 19.28 2.40
N ALA A 522 -10.22 19.78 1.20
CA ALA A 522 -10.77 19.23 -0.05
C ALA A 522 -10.37 17.76 -0.29
N ASP A 523 -9.13 17.38 -0.01
CA ASP A 523 -8.69 15.98 -0.12
C ASP A 523 -9.50 15.09 0.85
N LEU A 524 -9.64 15.51 2.11
CA LEU A 524 -10.42 14.80 3.13
C LEU A 524 -11.88 14.59 2.71
N VAL A 525 -12.60 15.64 2.28
CA VAL A 525 -14.00 15.51 1.85
C VAL A 525 -14.16 14.60 0.64
N VAL A 526 -13.22 14.62 -0.32
CA VAL A 526 -13.28 13.77 -1.51
C VAL A 526 -13.02 12.30 -1.17
N GLU A 527 -12.09 11.99 -0.25
CA GLU A 527 -11.90 10.61 0.19
C GLU A 527 -13.04 10.10 1.09
N GLU A 528 -13.58 10.93 1.99
CA GLU A 528 -14.74 10.55 2.83
C GLU A 528 -16.01 10.31 2.00
N ARG A 529 -16.22 11.07 0.91
CA ARG A 529 -17.25 10.76 -0.08
C ARG A 529 -17.05 9.38 -0.70
N ARG A 530 -15.82 9.01 -1.09
CA ARG A 530 -15.52 7.69 -1.68
C ARG A 530 -15.72 6.57 -0.66
N GLY A 531 -15.33 6.79 0.59
CA GLY A 531 -15.56 5.87 1.70
C GLY A 531 -17.05 5.60 1.90
N TRP A 532 -17.88 6.65 1.91
CA TRP A 532 -19.33 6.51 1.95
C TRP A 532 -19.90 5.79 0.70
N GLU A 533 -19.45 6.14 -0.52
CA GLU A 533 -19.89 5.47 -1.76
C GLU A 533 -19.59 3.96 -1.73
N SER A 534 -18.42 3.56 -1.20
CA SER A 534 -18.02 2.16 -1.01
C SER A 534 -18.85 1.45 0.08
N LEU A 535 -19.09 2.10 1.23
CA LEU A 535 -19.89 1.54 2.31
C LEU A 535 -21.34 1.26 1.88
N GLU A 536 -21.97 2.20 1.17
CA GLU A 536 -23.31 2.03 0.59
C GLU A 536 -23.35 0.95 -0.49
N GLY A 537 -22.34 0.94 -1.37
CA GLY A 537 -22.13 -0.14 -2.34
C GLY A 537 -22.10 -1.51 -1.66
N SER A 538 -21.24 -1.67 -0.66
CA SER A 538 -21.09 -2.91 0.10
C SER A 538 -22.37 -3.30 0.85
N SER A 539 -23.22 -2.34 1.22
CA SER A 539 -24.51 -2.55 1.88
C SER A 539 -25.64 -2.94 0.90
N GLY A 540 -25.43 -2.73 -0.40
CA GLY A 540 -26.36 -3.07 -1.48
C GLY A 540 -27.06 -1.88 -2.13
N ASN A 541 -26.70 -0.65 -1.75
CA ASN A 541 -27.30 0.60 -2.21
C ASN A 541 -26.30 1.44 -3.04
N PRO A 542 -25.65 0.90 -4.09
CA PRO A 542 -24.55 1.58 -4.77
C PRO A 542 -24.96 2.91 -5.41
N VAL A 543 -24.08 3.90 -5.26
CA VAL A 543 -24.20 5.18 -5.96
C VAL A 543 -24.06 5.00 -7.48
N HIS A 544 -23.20 4.07 -7.91
CA HIS A 544 -22.86 3.79 -9.31
C HIS A 544 -22.95 2.28 -9.66
N PRO A 545 -24.15 1.68 -9.76
CA PRO A 545 -24.31 0.22 -9.98
C PRO A 545 -23.79 -0.30 -11.33
N GLU A 546 -23.62 0.56 -12.33
CA GLU A 546 -23.25 0.15 -13.68
C GLU A 546 -21.88 -0.55 -13.74
N GLY A 547 -21.83 -1.72 -14.40
CA GLY A 547 -20.61 -2.51 -14.59
C GLY A 547 -20.31 -3.55 -13.50
N ALA A 548 -21.09 -3.62 -12.42
CA ALA A 548 -20.91 -4.60 -11.33
C ALA A 548 -20.80 -6.05 -11.85
N ASP A 549 -21.72 -6.43 -12.73
CA ASP A 549 -21.78 -7.73 -13.41
C ASP A 549 -20.52 -8.07 -14.23
N ASP A 550 -19.92 -7.08 -14.89
CA ASP A 550 -18.75 -7.31 -15.75
C ASP A 550 -17.49 -7.50 -14.91
N LEU A 551 -17.38 -6.76 -13.81
CA LEU A 551 -16.34 -6.90 -12.79
C LEU A 551 -16.46 -8.24 -12.05
N LEU A 552 -17.67 -8.66 -11.66
CA LEU A 552 -17.94 -10.00 -11.10
C LEU A 552 -17.46 -11.11 -12.05
N ARG A 553 -17.79 -11.01 -13.35
CA ARG A 553 -17.30 -11.96 -14.37
C ARG A 553 -15.80 -11.89 -14.57
N GLU A 554 -15.18 -10.72 -14.42
CA GLU A 554 -13.73 -10.54 -14.48
C GLU A 554 -13.03 -11.23 -13.30
N GLY A 555 -13.50 -10.99 -12.08
CA GLY A 555 -13.01 -11.63 -10.86
C GLY A 555 -13.15 -13.16 -10.92
N ASN A 556 -14.30 -13.67 -11.38
CA ASN A 556 -14.49 -15.11 -11.61
C ASN A 556 -13.46 -15.69 -12.58
N ARG A 557 -13.17 -14.98 -13.67
CA ARG A 557 -12.16 -15.40 -14.66
C ARG A 557 -10.73 -15.30 -14.10
N ALA A 558 -10.43 -14.35 -13.22
CA ALA A 558 -9.14 -14.22 -12.55
C ALA A 558 -8.93 -15.35 -11.52
N ALA A 559 -9.91 -15.58 -10.65
CA ALA A 559 -9.88 -16.61 -9.62
C ALA A 559 -9.66 -18.02 -10.22
N LEU A 560 -10.31 -18.32 -11.36
CA LEU A 560 -10.10 -19.58 -12.08
C LEU A 560 -8.72 -19.67 -12.75
N ARG A 561 -8.10 -18.57 -13.15
CA ARG A 561 -6.72 -18.57 -13.69
C ARG A 561 -5.62 -18.73 -12.64
N GLY A 562 -5.95 -18.72 -11.34
CA GLY A 562 -4.96 -18.63 -10.26
C GLY A 562 -4.51 -17.20 -9.94
N ASP A 563 -5.13 -16.20 -10.58
CA ASP A 563 -4.88 -14.77 -10.37
C ASP A 563 -5.73 -14.27 -9.19
N VAL A 564 -5.25 -14.57 -7.98
CA VAL A 564 -5.97 -14.30 -6.72
C VAL A 564 -6.11 -12.80 -6.47
N GLN A 565 -5.04 -12.01 -6.66
CA GLN A 565 -5.10 -10.56 -6.45
C GLN A 565 -6.03 -9.88 -7.47
N GLY A 566 -5.91 -10.21 -8.77
CA GLY A 566 -6.80 -9.68 -9.80
C GLY A 566 -8.27 -10.07 -9.58
N ALA A 567 -8.53 -11.19 -8.89
CA ALA A 567 -9.87 -11.57 -8.47
C ALA A 567 -10.40 -10.72 -7.30
N LEU A 568 -9.63 -10.58 -6.22
CA LEU A 568 -10.00 -9.73 -5.06
C LEU A 568 -10.25 -8.28 -5.50
N ASP A 569 -9.31 -7.70 -6.26
CA ASP A 569 -9.39 -6.37 -6.86
C ASP A 569 -10.65 -6.14 -7.72
N ALA A 570 -11.16 -7.19 -8.37
CA ALA A 570 -12.35 -7.12 -9.22
C ALA A 570 -13.64 -7.34 -8.41
N TYR A 571 -13.58 -8.15 -7.36
CA TYR A 571 -14.71 -8.36 -6.45
C TYR A 571 -14.95 -7.14 -5.56
N GLU A 572 -13.92 -6.50 -5.03
CA GLU A 572 -14.02 -5.24 -4.28
C GLU A 572 -14.73 -4.15 -5.11
N LYS A 573 -14.27 -3.92 -6.35
CA LYS A 573 -14.90 -2.96 -7.28
C LYS A 573 -16.33 -3.35 -7.70
N ALA A 574 -16.69 -4.63 -7.62
CA ALA A 574 -18.07 -5.08 -7.86
C ALA A 574 -18.94 -4.93 -6.59
N GLU A 575 -18.36 -5.12 -5.40
CA GLU A 575 -18.96 -4.87 -4.09
C GLU A 575 -19.28 -3.38 -3.90
N ASP A 576 -18.36 -2.46 -4.23
CA ASP A 576 -18.61 -1.00 -4.33
C ASP A 576 -19.79 -0.64 -5.25
N LYS A 577 -20.13 -1.54 -6.17
CA LYS A 577 -21.21 -1.40 -7.16
C LYS A 577 -22.43 -2.27 -6.83
N GLY A 578 -22.56 -2.74 -5.58
CA GLY A 578 -23.73 -3.46 -5.06
C GLY A 578 -23.77 -4.96 -5.35
N SER A 579 -22.67 -5.55 -5.82
CA SER A 579 -22.64 -6.97 -6.15
C SER A 579 -22.47 -7.84 -4.90
N GLY A 580 -23.57 -8.22 -4.27
CA GLY A 580 -23.55 -9.13 -3.12
C GLY A 580 -22.95 -10.52 -3.44
N ALA A 581 -23.00 -10.95 -4.70
CA ALA A 581 -22.27 -12.14 -5.16
C ALA A 581 -20.74 -11.93 -5.09
N ALA A 582 -20.24 -10.74 -5.41
CA ALA A 582 -18.82 -10.41 -5.31
C ALA A 582 -18.36 -10.34 -3.84
N SER A 583 -19.12 -9.68 -2.96
CA SER A 583 -18.85 -9.68 -1.51
C SER A 583 -18.68 -11.09 -0.96
N TYR A 584 -19.58 -12.00 -1.32
CA TYR A 584 -19.50 -13.40 -0.89
C TYR A 584 -18.30 -14.15 -1.49
N LEU A 585 -18.01 -13.95 -2.78
CA LEU A 585 -16.89 -14.62 -3.44
C LEU A 585 -15.53 -14.12 -2.99
N ARG A 586 -15.41 -12.84 -2.62
CA ARG A 586 -14.24 -12.26 -1.98
C ARG A 586 -13.93 -13.00 -0.68
N VAL A 587 -14.92 -13.12 0.22
CA VAL A 587 -14.78 -13.86 1.48
C VAL A 587 -14.50 -15.36 1.27
N LEU A 588 -15.11 -16.00 0.26
CA LEU A 588 -14.77 -17.39 -0.07
C LEU A 588 -13.33 -17.54 -0.57
N LEU A 589 -12.81 -16.58 -1.35
CA LEU A 589 -11.43 -16.61 -1.84
C LEU A 589 -10.43 -16.37 -0.69
N GLU A 590 -10.74 -15.40 0.19
CA GLU A 590 -10.03 -15.11 1.44
C GLU A 590 -9.99 -16.32 2.39
N ALA A 591 -11.08 -17.11 2.48
CA ALA A 591 -11.13 -18.31 3.31
C ALA A 591 -10.13 -19.41 2.91
N PHE A 592 -9.64 -19.40 1.66
CA PHE A 592 -8.56 -20.28 1.21
C PHE A 592 -7.15 -19.68 1.39
N THR A 593 -7.01 -18.34 1.45
CA THR A 593 -5.70 -17.68 1.68
C THR A 593 -5.40 -17.47 3.16
N GLU A 594 -6.40 -17.08 3.97
CA GLU A 594 -6.29 -16.80 5.40
C GLU A 594 -7.37 -17.58 6.20
N PRO A 595 -7.30 -18.93 6.27
CA PRO A 595 -8.41 -19.74 6.80
C PRO A 595 -8.74 -19.54 8.30
N ARG A 596 -7.94 -18.75 9.04
CA ARG A 596 -8.11 -18.55 10.49
C ARG A 596 -9.23 -17.55 10.82
N PHE A 597 -9.49 -16.57 9.96
CA PHE A 597 -10.37 -15.42 10.28
C PHE A 597 -11.69 -15.38 9.52
N SER A 598 -11.86 -16.25 8.52
CA SER A 598 -12.99 -16.22 7.57
C SER A 598 -14.39 -16.26 8.21
N HIS A 599 -14.55 -16.71 9.45
CA HIS A 599 -15.84 -16.71 10.13
C HIS A 599 -16.30 -15.31 10.58
N HIS A 600 -15.37 -14.40 10.90
CA HIS A 600 -15.68 -12.99 11.13
C HIS A 600 -16.11 -12.33 9.81
N ASP A 601 -15.31 -12.53 8.76
CA ASP A 601 -15.54 -11.94 7.44
C ASP A 601 -16.88 -12.44 6.84
N LEU A 602 -17.22 -13.73 7.02
CA LEU A 602 -18.55 -14.28 6.70
C LEU A 602 -19.66 -13.59 7.48
N ARG A 603 -19.50 -13.35 8.79
CA ARG A 603 -20.51 -12.64 9.60
C ARG A 603 -20.78 -11.21 9.09
N HIS A 604 -19.75 -10.53 8.58
CA HIS A 604 -19.88 -9.18 8.03
C HIS A 604 -20.59 -9.13 6.67
N VAL A 605 -20.56 -10.18 5.84
CA VAL A 605 -21.26 -10.17 4.54
C VAL A 605 -22.63 -10.87 4.57
N LEU A 606 -22.80 -11.93 5.35
CA LEU A 606 -23.98 -12.79 5.27
C LEU A 606 -25.27 -12.14 5.75
N HIS A 607 -25.19 -11.24 6.76
CA HIS A 607 -26.36 -10.56 7.32
C HIS A 607 -27.01 -9.55 6.35
N ARG A 608 -26.37 -9.25 5.21
CA ARG A 608 -26.84 -8.29 4.20
C ARG A 608 -27.83 -8.98 3.25
N GLU A 609 -29.07 -8.48 3.18
CA GLU A 609 -30.14 -9.13 2.40
C GLU A 609 -29.79 -9.33 0.91
N HIS A 610 -29.10 -8.35 0.30
CA HIS A 610 -28.73 -8.41 -1.12
C HIS A 610 -27.66 -9.49 -1.40
N VAL A 611 -26.78 -9.80 -0.43
CA VAL A 611 -25.84 -10.93 -0.50
C VAL A 611 -26.61 -12.25 -0.47
N ALA A 612 -27.53 -12.39 0.49
CA ALA A 612 -28.35 -13.60 0.60
C ALA A 612 -29.22 -13.84 -0.65
N ALA A 613 -29.78 -12.77 -1.24
CA ALA A 613 -30.53 -12.82 -2.47
C ALA A 613 -29.68 -13.19 -3.71
N ALA A 614 -28.44 -12.68 -3.80
CA ALA A 614 -27.53 -12.94 -4.92
C ALA A 614 -26.92 -14.35 -4.90
N VAL A 615 -26.66 -14.90 -3.71
CA VAL A 615 -26.05 -16.24 -3.55
C VAL A 615 -27.08 -17.36 -3.49
N GLY A 616 -28.24 -17.11 -2.86
CA GLY A 616 -29.34 -18.06 -2.73
C GLY A 616 -29.21 -19.01 -1.53
N ALA A 617 -30.35 -19.27 -0.88
CA ALA A 617 -30.44 -19.97 0.40
C ALA A 617 -29.85 -21.40 0.42
N GLU A 618 -30.03 -22.20 -0.64
CA GLU A 618 -29.46 -23.56 -0.71
C GLU A 618 -27.92 -23.52 -0.71
N ARG A 619 -27.32 -22.56 -1.44
CA ARG A 619 -25.87 -22.44 -1.53
C ARG A 619 -25.25 -21.86 -0.26
N LEU A 620 -25.90 -20.89 0.37
CA LEU A 620 -25.49 -20.41 1.70
C LEU A 620 -25.54 -21.54 2.76
N ARG A 621 -26.57 -22.38 2.74
CA ARG A 621 -26.66 -23.56 3.62
C ARG A 621 -25.58 -24.61 3.32
N ALA A 622 -25.17 -24.74 2.06
CA ALA A 622 -24.21 -25.76 1.64
C ALA A 622 -22.74 -25.35 1.79
N GLU A 623 -22.38 -24.10 1.49
CA GLU A 623 -21.01 -23.59 1.51
C GLU A 623 -20.73 -22.70 2.73
N ALA A 624 -21.59 -21.71 3.01
CA ALA A 624 -21.34 -20.71 4.05
C ALA A 624 -21.57 -21.24 5.48
N VAL A 625 -22.66 -21.98 5.71
CA VAL A 625 -23.00 -22.52 7.04
C VAL A 625 -21.93 -23.48 7.57
N PRO A 626 -21.48 -24.51 6.81
CA PRO A 626 -20.43 -25.41 7.30
C PRO A 626 -19.09 -24.69 7.50
N LEU A 627 -18.75 -23.72 6.65
CA LEU A 627 -17.51 -22.94 6.76
C LEU A 627 -17.51 -22.02 7.99
N TYR A 628 -18.66 -21.43 8.35
CA TYR A 628 -18.82 -20.70 9.60
C TYR A 628 -18.72 -21.64 10.82
N LEU A 629 -19.48 -22.74 10.81
CA LEU A 629 -19.57 -23.66 11.96
C LEU A 629 -18.28 -24.46 12.22
N ASP A 630 -17.51 -24.84 11.20
CA ASP A 630 -16.20 -25.48 11.38
C ASP A 630 -15.23 -24.59 12.16
N ARG A 631 -15.34 -23.27 11.97
CA ARG A 631 -14.40 -22.27 12.50
C ARG A 631 -14.86 -21.59 13.79
N SER A 632 -16.16 -21.49 14.03
CA SER A 632 -16.71 -20.95 15.29
C SER A 632 -16.79 -22.00 16.42
N GLN A 633 -16.60 -23.29 16.11
CA GLN A 633 -16.75 -24.39 17.07
C GLN A 633 -15.75 -24.36 18.24
N SER A 634 -14.58 -23.73 18.10
CA SER A 634 -13.61 -23.55 19.18
C SER A 634 -14.10 -22.63 20.30
N ASP A 635 -15.00 -21.70 19.98
CA ASP A 635 -15.26 -20.53 20.81
C ASP A 635 -16.49 -20.73 21.72
N LEU A 636 -17.28 -21.79 21.45
CA LEU A 636 -18.53 -22.07 22.14
C LEU A 636 -18.36 -23.07 23.29
N ASN A 637 -18.35 -22.56 24.52
CA ASN A 637 -18.40 -23.36 25.74
C ASN A 637 -19.85 -23.83 26.06
N ALA A 638 -20.41 -24.70 25.22
CA ALA A 638 -21.76 -25.25 25.40
C ALA A 638 -21.79 -26.46 26.35
N ALA A 639 -22.78 -26.50 27.25
CA ALA A 639 -22.92 -27.58 28.23
C ALA A 639 -23.37 -28.93 27.61
N THR A 640 -24.13 -28.88 26.51
CA THR A 640 -24.54 -30.07 25.74
C THR A 640 -24.55 -29.81 24.22
N PRO A 641 -24.50 -30.86 23.38
CA PRO A 641 -24.66 -30.72 21.93
C PRO A 641 -26.02 -30.13 21.51
N ALA A 642 -27.06 -30.24 22.35
CA ALA A 642 -28.36 -29.63 22.07
C ALA A 642 -28.32 -28.11 22.30
N ASP A 643 -27.63 -27.66 23.36
CA ASP A 643 -27.41 -26.24 23.62
C ASP A 643 -26.55 -25.61 22.52
N ALA A 644 -25.52 -26.33 22.05
CA ALA A 644 -24.70 -25.90 20.91
C ALA A 644 -25.54 -25.72 19.63
N ARG A 645 -26.40 -26.69 19.28
CA ARG A 645 -27.31 -26.55 18.14
C ARG A 645 -28.27 -25.36 18.28
N ARG A 646 -28.82 -25.11 19.47
CA ARG A 646 -29.71 -23.96 19.72
C ARG A 646 -28.97 -22.63 19.62
N HIS A 647 -27.74 -22.54 20.12
CA HIS A 647 -26.90 -21.35 19.98
C HIS A 647 -26.58 -21.06 18.50
N TRP A 648 -26.07 -22.05 17.76
CA TRP A 648 -25.72 -21.88 16.36
C TRP A 648 -26.93 -21.57 15.49
N ALA A 649 -28.07 -22.26 15.69
CA ALA A 649 -29.28 -21.95 14.96
C ALA A 649 -29.75 -20.50 15.19
N ALA A 650 -29.68 -19.99 16.43
CA ALA A 650 -30.03 -18.60 16.72
C ALA A 650 -29.12 -17.61 15.97
N GLN A 651 -27.79 -17.79 16.03
CA GLN A 651 -26.86 -16.92 15.29
C GLN A 651 -27.05 -17.01 13.77
N LEU A 652 -27.21 -18.22 13.22
CA LEU A 652 -27.41 -18.40 11.79
C LEU A 652 -28.72 -17.76 11.30
N ALA A 653 -29.77 -17.70 12.13
CA ALA A 653 -31.02 -17.03 11.77
C ALA A 653 -30.94 -15.49 11.80
N GLU A 654 -30.07 -14.93 12.64
CA GLU A 654 -29.72 -13.50 12.63
C GLU A 654 -28.83 -13.16 11.42
N MET A 655 -27.88 -14.04 11.11
CA MET A 655 -26.86 -13.84 10.08
C MET A 655 -27.32 -14.21 8.66
N LEU A 656 -28.44 -14.91 8.46
CA LEU A 656 -28.91 -15.36 7.13
C LEU A 656 -30.35 -14.91 6.86
N PRO A 657 -30.59 -13.62 6.57
CA PRO A 657 -31.92 -13.11 6.26
C PRO A 657 -32.54 -13.87 5.08
N GLY A 658 -33.82 -14.20 5.20
CA GLY A 658 -34.57 -14.96 4.19
C GLY A 658 -34.24 -16.46 4.09
N VAL A 659 -33.25 -16.97 4.82
CA VAL A 659 -32.95 -18.41 4.86
C VAL A 659 -33.75 -19.10 5.96
N PRO A 660 -34.48 -20.20 5.68
CA PRO A 660 -35.29 -20.89 6.69
C PRO A 660 -34.44 -21.76 7.61
N VAL A 661 -33.80 -21.14 8.61
CA VAL A 661 -33.05 -21.81 9.69
C VAL A 661 -34.04 -22.43 10.70
N PRO A 662 -33.88 -23.71 11.11
CA PRO A 662 -34.73 -24.33 12.13
C PRO A 662 -34.64 -23.60 13.48
N GLN A 663 -35.77 -23.42 14.17
CA GLN A 663 -35.86 -22.69 15.44
C GLN A 663 -36.77 -23.37 16.47
N GLY A 664 -36.59 -23.04 17.74
CA GLY A 664 -37.48 -23.49 18.84
C GLY A 664 -37.57 -25.01 18.93
N ASP A 665 -38.79 -25.54 19.00
CA ASP A 665 -39.06 -26.98 19.11
C ASP A 665 -38.67 -27.77 17.85
N ALA A 666 -38.51 -27.11 16.69
CA ALA A 666 -38.07 -27.77 15.46
C ALA A 666 -36.60 -28.22 15.51
N LEU A 667 -35.79 -27.68 16.45
CA LEU A 667 -34.39 -28.10 16.66
C LEU A 667 -34.24 -29.45 17.37
N ASP A 668 -35.36 -30.01 17.87
CA ASP A 668 -35.40 -31.36 18.44
C ASP A 668 -35.78 -32.43 17.39
N ASP A 669 -36.13 -32.03 16.16
CA ASP A 669 -36.34 -32.92 15.01
C ASP A 669 -34.98 -33.33 14.39
N PRO A 670 -34.73 -34.62 14.07
CA PRO A 670 -33.56 -35.06 13.31
C PRO A 670 -33.30 -34.25 12.03
N ALA A 671 -34.34 -33.78 11.33
CA ALA A 671 -34.20 -32.96 10.13
C ALA A 671 -33.49 -31.61 10.37
N ALA A 672 -33.45 -31.10 11.61
CA ALA A 672 -32.69 -29.90 11.95
C ALA A 672 -31.18 -30.19 12.15
N ALA A 673 -30.82 -31.42 12.54
CA ALA A 673 -29.43 -31.85 12.51
C ALA A 673 -28.92 -31.99 11.06
N ASP A 674 -29.73 -32.58 10.18
CA ASP A 674 -29.48 -32.64 8.73
C ASP A 674 -29.49 -31.25 8.06
N TRP A 675 -30.09 -30.24 8.71
CA TRP A 675 -29.99 -28.85 8.26
C TRP A 675 -28.61 -28.26 8.57
N LEU A 676 -28.17 -28.37 9.83
CA LEU A 676 -26.89 -27.84 10.31
C LEU A 676 -25.66 -28.58 9.79
N ALA A 677 -25.81 -29.86 9.41
CA ALA A 677 -24.75 -30.62 8.74
C ALA A 677 -24.43 -30.11 7.32
N GLY A 678 -25.25 -29.22 6.76
CA GLY A 678 -25.15 -28.77 5.38
C GLY A 678 -25.61 -29.83 4.38
N ARG A 679 -25.49 -29.50 3.10
CA ARG A 679 -25.75 -30.41 1.97
C ARG A 679 -24.53 -30.34 1.06
N GLU A 680 -23.98 -31.48 0.65
CA GLU A 680 -22.92 -31.48 -0.37
C GLU A 680 -23.48 -30.93 -1.69
N LEU A 681 -22.82 -29.90 -2.24
CA LEU A 681 -23.01 -29.50 -3.63
C LEU A 681 -22.23 -30.47 -4.52
N PRO A 682 -22.76 -30.84 -5.69
CA PRO A 682 -22.06 -31.74 -6.61
C PRO A 682 -20.78 -31.07 -7.13
N GLU A 683 -19.68 -31.82 -7.14
CA GLU A 683 -18.44 -31.42 -7.78
C GLU A 683 -18.34 -32.01 -9.21
N PRO A 684 -17.38 -31.56 -10.04
CA PRO A 684 -17.06 -32.22 -11.30
C PRO A 684 -16.83 -33.74 -11.13
N PRO A 685 -17.31 -34.63 -12.03
CA PRO A 685 -17.24 -36.08 -11.81
C PRO A 685 -15.84 -36.65 -11.60
N GLU A 686 -14.80 -36.10 -12.24
CA GLU A 686 -13.42 -36.49 -11.95
C GLU A 686 -12.95 -36.03 -10.56
N PHE A 687 -13.42 -34.88 -10.09
CA PHE A 687 -13.10 -34.33 -8.77
C PHE A 687 -13.84 -35.07 -7.64
N GLU A 688 -15.10 -35.46 -7.85
CA GLU A 688 -15.84 -36.37 -6.95
C GLU A 688 -15.09 -37.69 -6.73
N ALA A 689 -14.54 -38.28 -7.81
CA ALA A 689 -13.73 -39.48 -7.72
C ALA A 689 -12.42 -39.26 -6.94
N ALA A 690 -11.79 -38.09 -7.11
CA ALA A 690 -10.60 -37.69 -6.35
C ALA A 690 -10.90 -37.47 -4.86
N LEU A 691 -12.01 -36.80 -4.52
CA LEU A 691 -12.48 -36.63 -3.14
C LEU A 691 -12.79 -37.98 -2.48
N ALA A 692 -13.48 -38.88 -3.17
CA ALA A 692 -13.75 -40.22 -2.66
C ALA A 692 -12.46 -41.02 -2.38
N ALA A 693 -11.46 -40.93 -3.25
CA ALA A 693 -10.16 -41.53 -3.04
C ALA A 693 -9.39 -40.89 -1.86
N ALA A 694 -9.40 -39.55 -1.78
CA ALA A 694 -8.75 -38.81 -0.70
C ALA A 694 -9.37 -39.11 0.68
N ARG A 695 -10.70 -39.19 0.77
CA ARG A 695 -11.43 -39.61 1.98
C ARG A 695 -11.03 -41.02 2.44
N ALA A 696 -10.84 -41.96 1.51
CA ALA A 696 -10.39 -43.31 1.84
C ALA A 696 -8.96 -43.34 2.38
N LEU A 697 -8.04 -42.63 1.71
CA LEU A 697 -6.63 -42.52 2.13
C LEU A 697 -6.47 -41.79 3.48
N ALA A 698 -7.24 -40.72 3.70
CA ALA A 698 -7.29 -39.99 4.96
C ALA A 698 -7.80 -40.87 6.12
N ALA A 699 -8.80 -41.74 5.87
CA ALA A 699 -9.29 -42.70 6.85
C ALA A 699 -8.25 -43.79 7.20
N GLU A 700 -7.29 -44.06 6.31
CA GLU A 700 -6.12 -44.92 6.57
C GLU A 700 -4.95 -44.16 7.24
N GLY A 701 -5.06 -42.83 7.36
CA GLY A 701 -4.05 -41.94 7.95
C GLY A 701 -3.01 -41.39 6.96
N ASP A 702 -3.14 -41.67 5.66
CA ASP A 702 -2.21 -41.19 4.62
C ASP A 702 -2.68 -39.84 4.05
N THR A 703 -2.43 -38.77 4.82
CA THR A 703 -2.83 -37.40 4.47
C THR A 703 -2.04 -36.82 3.29
N ASP A 704 -0.86 -37.37 2.96
CA ASP A 704 -0.06 -36.95 1.82
C ASP A 704 -0.55 -37.58 0.52
N ALA A 705 -0.86 -38.88 0.50
CA ALA A 705 -1.49 -39.51 -0.65
C ALA A 705 -2.91 -38.97 -0.89
N ALA A 706 -3.66 -38.71 0.19
CA ALA A 706 -4.97 -38.08 0.10
C ALA A 706 -4.90 -36.69 -0.57
N TRP A 707 -3.93 -35.86 -0.18
CA TRP A 707 -3.73 -34.57 -0.81
C TRP A 707 -3.25 -34.71 -2.27
N ALA A 708 -2.34 -35.63 -2.57
CA ALA A 708 -1.84 -35.84 -3.93
C ALA A 708 -2.97 -36.22 -4.92
N ALA A 709 -3.98 -36.96 -4.47
CA ALA A 709 -5.17 -37.26 -5.25
C ALA A 709 -5.99 -36.00 -5.58
N ILE A 710 -6.16 -35.10 -4.61
CA ILE A 710 -6.84 -33.80 -4.80
C ILE A 710 -6.01 -32.89 -5.73
N GLU A 711 -4.72 -32.73 -5.46
CA GLU A 711 -3.81 -31.85 -6.21
C GLU A 711 -3.74 -32.25 -7.70
N ALA A 712 -3.75 -33.55 -8.01
CA ALA A 712 -3.78 -34.04 -9.38
C ALA A 712 -5.10 -33.72 -10.13
N ALA A 713 -6.22 -33.56 -9.42
CA ALA A 713 -7.53 -33.28 -10.01
C ALA A 713 -7.86 -31.78 -10.10
N LEU A 714 -7.20 -30.93 -9.29
CA LEU A 714 -7.47 -29.49 -9.23
C LEU A 714 -7.40 -28.77 -10.60
N PRO A 715 -6.42 -28.99 -11.50
CA PRO A 715 -6.36 -28.27 -12.77
C PRO A 715 -7.56 -28.51 -13.70
N ALA A 716 -8.19 -29.68 -13.57
CA ALA A 716 -9.38 -30.07 -14.31
C ALA A 716 -10.70 -29.64 -13.63
N TRP A 717 -10.64 -29.15 -12.38
CA TRP A 717 -11.83 -28.65 -11.68
C TRP A 717 -12.44 -27.47 -12.43
N TYR A 718 -13.78 -27.45 -12.51
CA TYR A 718 -14.54 -26.37 -13.13
C TYR A 718 -15.82 -26.11 -12.31
N PRO A 719 -16.37 -24.89 -12.32
CA PRO A 719 -17.61 -24.61 -11.62
C PRO A 719 -18.81 -25.25 -12.32
N VAL A 720 -19.60 -26.00 -11.55
CA VAL A 720 -20.85 -26.63 -12.01
C VAL A 720 -22.05 -25.67 -12.03
N GLU A 721 -21.93 -24.54 -11.32
CA GLU A 721 -22.95 -23.50 -11.17
C GLU A 721 -22.28 -22.12 -11.34
N GLU A 722 -23.06 -21.10 -11.74
CA GLU A 722 -22.55 -19.73 -11.91
C GLU A 722 -22.07 -19.15 -10.56
N ASN A 723 -21.09 -18.23 -10.63
CA ASN A 723 -20.50 -17.59 -9.46
C ASN A 723 -19.88 -18.58 -8.44
N ARG A 724 -19.43 -19.76 -8.89
CA ARG A 724 -18.60 -20.68 -8.09
C ARG A 724 -17.16 -20.62 -8.60
N ILE A 725 -16.18 -20.52 -7.70
CA ILE A 725 -14.76 -20.28 -8.07
C ILE A 725 -13.77 -21.24 -7.38
N VAL A 726 -14.21 -21.89 -6.30
CA VAL A 726 -13.41 -22.78 -5.45
C VAL A 726 -14.24 -23.98 -4.99
N PRO A 727 -13.64 -25.18 -4.84
CA PRO A 727 -14.30 -26.34 -4.22
C PRO A 727 -14.34 -26.18 -2.69
N VAL A 728 -15.34 -25.45 -2.17
CA VAL A 728 -15.50 -25.16 -0.72
C VAL A 728 -15.51 -26.44 0.14
N VAL A 729 -15.94 -27.57 -0.43
CA VAL A 729 -15.87 -28.91 0.21
C VAL A 729 -14.51 -29.23 0.82
N LEU A 730 -13.40 -28.75 0.23
CA LEU A 730 -12.04 -28.95 0.76
C LEU A 730 -11.80 -28.30 2.13
N LEU A 731 -12.54 -27.25 2.48
CA LEU A 731 -12.40 -26.57 3.78
C LEU A 731 -13.39 -27.07 4.84
N VAL A 732 -14.48 -27.72 4.43
CA VAL A 732 -15.61 -28.05 5.31
C VAL A 732 -15.84 -29.56 5.51
N ASP A 733 -15.24 -30.41 4.68
CA ASP A 733 -15.32 -31.87 4.85
C ASP A 733 -14.50 -32.34 6.07
N PRO A 734 -15.13 -32.92 7.12
CA PRO A 734 -14.43 -33.37 8.31
C PRO A 734 -13.40 -34.46 8.04
N ALA A 735 -13.54 -35.26 6.97
CA ALA A 735 -12.57 -36.28 6.59
C ALA A 735 -11.30 -35.69 5.94
N LEU A 736 -11.35 -34.43 5.48
CA LEU A 736 -10.23 -33.74 4.85
C LEU A 736 -9.55 -32.72 5.77
N ARG A 737 -10.02 -32.54 7.01
CA ARG A 737 -9.48 -31.54 7.96
C ARG A 737 -7.97 -31.68 8.22
N GLU A 738 -7.48 -32.92 8.37
CA GLU A 738 -6.03 -33.21 8.54
C GLU A 738 -5.27 -33.27 7.20
N VAL A 739 -5.99 -33.27 6.07
CA VAL A 739 -5.42 -33.30 4.71
C VAL A 739 -5.15 -31.88 4.22
N VAL A 740 -6.12 -30.97 4.37
CA VAL A 740 -6.10 -29.61 3.80
C VAL A 740 -5.54 -28.60 4.82
N THR A 741 -4.22 -28.57 4.90
CA THR A 741 -3.48 -27.55 5.67
C THR A 741 -3.64 -26.14 5.05
N PRO A 742 -3.35 -25.04 5.78
CA PRO A 742 -3.45 -23.68 5.22
C PRO A 742 -2.65 -23.48 3.93
N ARG A 743 -1.41 -24.01 3.86
CA ARG A 743 -0.59 -24.02 2.63
C ARG A 743 -1.26 -24.75 1.47
N ARG A 744 -1.96 -25.85 1.75
CA ARG A 744 -2.70 -26.65 0.76
C ARG A 744 -3.95 -25.90 0.29
N ALA A 745 -4.74 -25.34 1.21
CA ALA A 745 -5.86 -24.45 0.88
C ALA A 745 -5.41 -23.29 -0.02
N ARG A 746 -4.33 -22.57 0.35
CA ARG A 746 -3.75 -21.50 -0.48
C ARG A 746 -3.39 -22.02 -1.87
N SER A 747 -2.76 -23.20 -1.98
CA SER A 747 -2.42 -23.77 -3.28
C SER A 747 -3.63 -24.11 -4.17
N VAL A 748 -4.82 -24.36 -3.62
CA VAL A 748 -6.07 -24.54 -4.39
C VAL A 748 -6.35 -23.31 -5.24
N VAL A 749 -6.32 -22.12 -4.64
CA VAL A 749 -6.74 -20.89 -5.29
C VAL A 749 -5.73 -20.37 -6.29
N TYR A 750 -4.43 -20.55 -6.04
CA TYR A 750 -3.34 -20.18 -6.97
C TYR A 750 -3.11 -21.20 -8.10
N THR A 751 -3.66 -22.42 -8.01
CA THR A 751 -3.61 -23.39 -9.13
C THR A 751 -4.57 -22.94 -10.23
N PRO A 752 -4.17 -22.81 -11.51
CA PRO A 752 -5.10 -22.55 -12.60
C PRO A 752 -6.08 -23.71 -12.81
N ARG A 753 -7.38 -23.42 -12.97
CA ARG A 753 -8.51 -24.35 -13.03
C ARG A 753 -9.37 -24.09 -14.27
N GLY A 754 -10.15 -25.07 -14.70
CA GLY A 754 -11.16 -24.92 -15.76
C GLY A 754 -10.61 -24.80 -17.19
N ALA A 755 -9.34 -25.16 -17.44
CA ALA A 755 -8.68 -24.94 -18.73
C ALA A 755 -9.23 -25.78 -19.91
N GLU A 756 -10.00 -26.85 -19.65
CA GLU A 756 -10.38 -27.84 -20.67
C GLU A 756 -11.76 -27.65 -21.32
N ARG A 757 -12.52 -26.58 -20.99
CA ARG A 757 -13.76 -26.24 -21.72
C ARG A 757 -13.88 -24.73 -21.97
N PRO A 758 -14.32 -24.30 -23.16
CA PRO A 758 -14.75 -22.91 -23.38
C PRO A 758 -16.05 -22.63 -22.60
N ALA A 759 -16.20 -21.37 -22.19
CA ALA A 759 -17.37 -20.83 -21.48
C ALA A 759 -18.67 -20.90 -22.30
#